data_AF-A0AAN0RZ08-F1
#
_entry.id   AF-A0AAN0RZ08-F1
#
_cell.length_a   1.000
_cell.length_b   1.000
_cell.length_c   1.000
_cell.angle_alpha   90.00
_cell.angle_beta   90.00
_cell.angle_gamma   90.00
#
_symmetry.space_group_name_H-M   'P 1'
#
loop_
_entity.id
_entity.type
_entity.pdbx_description
1 polymer ?
#
loop_
_entity_poly.entity_id
_entity_poly.type
_entity_poly.pdbx_seq_one_letter_code
_entity_poly.pdbx_strand_id
1 'polypeptide(L)'
;MSVRFASAERPDVSVVTSEEQDAILRRLHEDDGMSCCKTLHIGIFFDGTRNNAERDRSGHKHSNVARLRDTFQQDEYHKAIYVAGVGTPFTEEVGDYGVGLQAAAGAAAGWAGEGRINWALLQIHNVVHECAFKIGLSAALGVKDKSLVKSMSVDMNFKGIDSGGVIPKPGSLGDIKARSSPGAGALKLMAAEQNGIELTWEHDSIWAQLKSEVDSSKWAAAMQAWDAMRRKVLNERLARLKERVGDKLVKGKPALRNIRLYVFGFSRGSAEARTFSNWLPDALDNFNLCGVPVSYEFLGIFDTVASVGIAQGAAPTLFDGHGGWGRGQLMAVPAYVRRCVHMVAAHEPRGSFPLDLIDRSGGGREEIVYPGVHSDVGGGYAPGEQGRGRDDSDKLSQIPLLDMYREARKAGVPLDIKGVGVSAEAANAFKISPGLKQAFAAYVNATAGCYHDPSHGTPGLMRAHYGYYLRWRRMRLKNMRAQPGFKAAQAGYPQDATDLDSANQELQIEWEDLLQHERDGGPSLGYYIGKYGENWLRENPKGAAVASVALLPFIMILGSVPMAVPAAAGVSKRAMQVAQAQLQDKWEQWKQVRDDWNATQPLAEPISTLYDNYMHDSRAWFKPMGDDDDVWNYKQIQALKAKQAGYTREHAAWKTQVDSGLPGAWPRLRTMNPNTLALGPSVGMPPGPEPQSPLTAQESDVLKRYDAAMQAAQKARAENSYAAPSDSAVLTDPKVTSGLQQQTGGREPYCIWGYLRWRTVYVDGKRWEPPHVETPQEQWEGDLKLNEFRAAKFTWPG
;
A
#
# COMPACT_ATOMS: atom_id res chain seq x y z
N MET A 1 -21.35 -21.47 -5.70
CA MET A 1 -21.05 -20.55 -6.82
C MET A 1 -19.59 -20.16 -6.69
N SER A 2 -18.86 -19.92 -7.79
CA SER A 2 -17.46 -19.49 -7.71
C SER A 2 -17.29 -17.97 -7.50
N VAL A 3 -18.38 -17.19 -7.59
CA VAL A 3 -18.43 -15.76 -7.24
C VAL A 3 -19.67 -15.51 -6.40
N ARG A 4 -19.56 -14.64 -5.40
CA ARG A 4 -20.71 -14.06 -4.70
C ARG A 4 -20.38 -12.73 -4.05
N PHE A 5 -21.42 -11.98 -3.70
CA PHE A 5 -21.28 -10.91 -2.72
C PHE A 5 -21.25 -11.50 -1.30
N ALA A 6 -20.64 -10.80 -0.37
CA ALA A 6 -20.61 -11.19 1.04
C ALA A 6 -22.03 -11.30 1.62
N SER A 7 -22.27 -12.30 2.48
CA SER A 7 -23.59 -12.57 3.05
C SER A 7 -23.96 -11.55 4.14
N ALA A 8 -25.26 -11.30 4.30
CA ALA A 8 -25.79 -10.43 5.36
C ALA A 8 -25.66 -11.09 6.74
N GLU A 9 -26.02 -12.37 6.84
CA GLU A 9 -26.01 -13.13 8.09
C GLU A 9 -24.59 -13.54 8.48
N ARG A 10 -24.25 -13.29 9.76
CA ARG A 10 -22.98 -13.71 10.37
C ARG A 10 -23.19 -14.13 11.81
N PRO A 11 -23.12 -15.43 12.12
CA PRO A 11 -23.08 -15.90 13.50
C PRO A 11 -21.84 -15.33 14.21
N ASP A 12 -21.95 -15.16 15.52
CA ASP A 12 -20.82 -14.69 16.33
C ASP A 12 -19.62 -15.64 16.21
N VAL A 13 -18.39 -15.12 16.27
CA VAL A 13 -17.17 -15.94 16.16
C VAL A 13 -17.09 -17.05 17.22
N SER A 14 -17.75 -16.84 18.37
CA SER A 14 -17.86 -17.84 19.43
C SER A 14 -18.73 -19.06 19.08
N VAL A 15 -19.58 -18.95 18.04
CA VAL A 15 -20.47 -20.01 17.56
C VAL A 15 -19.79 -20.78 16.43
N VAL A 16 -19.40 -22.02 16.72
CA VAL A 16 -18.88 -22.98 15.74
C VAL A 16 -20.05 -23.58 14.96
N THR A 17 -20.04 -23.46 13.63
CA THR A 17 -21.08 -24.06 12.79
C THR A 17 -20.89 -25.57 12.64
N SER A 18 -21.94 -26.29 12.25
CA SER A 18 -21.86 -27.74 11.99
C SER A 18 -20.81 -28.07 10.91
N GLU A 19 -20.72 -27.26 9.86
CA GLU A 19 -19.71 -27.45 8.79
C GLU A 19 -18.27 -27.31 9.32
N GLU A 20 -18.03 -26.31 10.18
CA GLU A 20 -16.74 -26.13 10.86
C GLU A 20 -16.45 -27.30 11.79
N GLN A 21 -17.44 -27.72 12.59
CA GLN A 21 -17.30 -28.84 13.51
C GLN A 21 -16.96 -30.13 12.77
N ASP A 22 -17.66 -30.43 11.67
CA ASP A 22 -17.42 -31.62 10.85
C ASP A 22 -16.06 -31.57 10.16
N ALA A 23 -15.61 -30.41 9.69
CA ALA A 23 -14.26 -30.23 9.15
C ALA A 23 -13.18 -30.47 10.21
N ILE A 24 -13.37 -29.93 11.41
CA ILE A 24 -12.44 -30.10 12.53
C ILE A 24 -12.37 -31.57 12.97
N LEU A 25 -13.52 -32.23 13.12
CA LEU A 25 -13.57 -33.64 13.51
C LEU A 25 -12.94 -34.55 12.46
N ARG A 26 -13.19 -34.29 11.16
CA ARG A 26 -12.54 -35.03 10.07
C ARG A 26 -11.03 -34.85 10.10
N ARG A 27 -10.55 -33.61 10.22
CA ARG A 27 -9.12 -33.31 10.36
C ARG A 27 -8.50 -34.04 11.55
N LEU A 28 -9.09 -33.92 12.74
CA LEU A 28 -8.59 -34.58 13.96
C LEU A 28 -8.58 -36.11 13.80
N HIS A 29 -9.57 -36.70 13.13
CA HIS A 29 -9.56 -38.14 12.84
C HIS A 29 -8.42 -38.52 11.88
N GLU A 30 -8.17 -37.73 10.84
CA GLU A 30 -7.07 -37.94 9.90
C GLU A 30 -5.68 -37.74 10.54
N ASP A 31 -5.54 -36.79 11.46
CA ASP A 31 -4.27 -36.39 12.07
C ASP A 31 -3.94 -37.19 13.36
N ASP A 32 -4.93 -37.52 14.19
CA ASP A 32 -4.79 -38.11 15.52
C ASP A 32 -5.44 -39.51 15.67
N GLY A 33 -6.05 -40.06 14.62
CA GLY A 33 -6.70 -41.38 14.63
C GLY A 33 -5.77 -42.57 14.93
N MET A 34 -4.45 -42.37 15.01
CA MET A 34 -3.47 -43.37 15.42
C MET A 34 -2.43 -42.75 16.36
N SER A 35 -2.37 -43.20 17.62
CA SER A 35 -1.45 -42.71 18.65
C SER A 35 0.05 -42.80 18.30
N CYS A 36 0.40 -43.54 17.26
CA CYS A 36 1.77 -43.72 16.76
C CYS A 36 2.17 -42.78 15.61
N CYS A 37 1.24 -41.97 15.08
CA CYS A 37 1.45 -41.12 13.91
C CYS A 37 1.07 -39.67 14.17
N LYS A 38 1.64 -38.74 13.40
CA LYS A 38 1.30 -37.30 13.43
C LYS A 38 1.28 -36.69 12.03
N THR A 39 0.57 -35.58 11.89
CA THR A 39 0.61 -34.68 10.72
C THR A 39 1.32 -33.40 11.12
N LEU A 40 2.17 -32.87 10.24
CA LEU A 40 2.79 -31.55 10.41
C LEU A 40 1.97 -30.49 9.67
N HIS A 41 1.53 -29.45 10.39
CA HIS A 41 0.73 -28.34 9.89
C HIS A 41 1.60 -27.10 9.79
N ILE A 42 1.68 -26.51 8.61
CA ILE A 42 2.48 -25.30 8.37
C ILE A 42 1.57 -24.20 7.80
N GLY A 43 1.34 -23.16 8.59
CA GLY A 43 0.66 -21.95 8.17
C GLY A 43 1.68 -20.90 7.74
N ILE A 44 1.51 -20.28 6.56
CA ILE A 44 2.40 -19.25 6.02
C ILE A 44 1.56 -17.99 5.76
N PHE A 45 1.98 -16.86 6.32
CA PHE A 45 1.18 -15.64 6.41
C PHE A 45 1.93 -14.45 5.83
N PHE A 46 1.65 -14.11 4.57
CA PHE A 46 2.26 -13.00 3.83
C PHE A 46 1.48 -11.69 4.04
N ASP A 47 2.05 -10.75 4.78
CA ASP A 47 1.35 -9.51 5.11
C ASP A 47 1.35 -8.47 3.96
N GLY A 48 0.44 -7.50 4.05
CA GLY A 48 0.24 -6.48 3.03
C GLY A 48 1.34 -5.42 2.97
N THR A 49 1.33 -4.62 1.89
CA THR A 49 2.29 -3.52 1.72
C THR A 49 2.26 -2.59 2.93
N ARG A 50 3.43 -2.30 3.50
CA ARG A 50 3.56 -1.50 4.73
C ARG A 50 2.78 -2.10 5.92
N ASN A 51 2.54 -3.40 6.01
CA ASN A 51 2.01 -4.06 7.21
C ASN A 51 3.06 -4.90 7.91
N ASN A 52 3.12 -4.81 9.24
CA ASN A 52 4.02 -5.56 10.10
C ASN A 52 3.37 -5.80 11.47
N ALA A 53 3.16 -7.07 11.83
CA ALA A 53 2.37 -7.47 13.00
C ALA A 53 2.88 -6.86 14.31
N GLU A 54 4.19 -6.80 14.53
CA GLU A 54 4.77 -6.27 15.76
C GLU A 54 4.74 -4.74 15.80
N ARG A 55 5.10 -4.09 14.68
CA ARG A 55 5.09 -2.63 14.58
C ARG A 55 3.66 -2.06 14.72
N ASP A 56 2.69 -2.72 14.08
CA ASP A 56 1.33 -2.21 13.93
C ASP A 56 0.44 -2.55 15.15
N ARG A 57 0.93 -3.41 16.07
CA ARG A 57 0.19 -3.87 17.25
C ARG A 57 -0.26 -2.75 18.17
N SER A 58 0.66 -1.83 18.48
CA SER A 58 0.40 -0.72 19.40
C SER A 58 -0.70 0.24 18.91
N GLY A 59 -0.90 0.34 17.60
CA GLY A 59 -1.95 1.17 16.99
C GLY A 59 -3.24 0.42 16.69
N HIS A 60 -3.35 -0.87 17.06
CA HIS A 60 -4.42 -1.77 16.61
C HIS A 60 -4.58 -1.78 15.08
N LYS A 61 -3.47 -1.62 14.35
CA LYS A 61 -3.40 -1.53 12.88
C LYS A 61 -3.07 -2.87 12.22
N HIS A 62 -3.20 -3.99 12.94
CA HIS A 62 -2.94 -5.31 12.36
C HIS A 62 -3.80 -5.56 11.13
N SER A 63 -3.20 -6.15 10.11
CA SER A 63 -3.93 -6.76 9.01
C SER A 63 -4.70 -7.99 9.47
N ASN A 64 -5.62 -8.45 8.63
CA ASN A 64 -6.33 -9.70 8.83
C ASN A 64 -5.39 -10.91 8.74
N VAL A 65 -4.30 -10.81 7.98
CA VAL A 65 -3.26 -11.86 7.90
C VAL A 65 -2.58 -12.04 9.26
N ALA A 66 -2.17 -10.94 9.90
CA ALA A 66 -1.57 -10.98 11.23
C ALA A 66 -2.55 -11.51 12.29
N ARG A 67 -3.83 -11.09 12.24
CA ARG A 67 -4.88 -11.58 13.15
C ARG A 67 -5.14 -13.08 12.99
N LEU A 68 -5.18 -13.60 11.76
CA LEU A 68 -5.32 -15.04 11.51
C LEU A 68 -4.12 -15.81 12.06
N ARG A 69 -2.89 -15.32 11.81
CA ARG A 69 -1.65 -15.91 12.33
C ARG A 69 -1.65 -16.04 13.85
N ASP A 70 -2.16 -15.02 14.56
CA ASP A 70 -2.22 -15.01 16.03
C ASP A 70 -3.22 -16.03 16.61
N THR A 71 -4.08 -16.62 15.77
CA THR A 71 -5.06 -17.66 16.16
C THR A 71 -4.73 -19.05 15.60
N PHE A 72 -3.65 -19.16 14.84
CA PHE A 72 -3.16 -20.44 14.36
C PHE A 72 -2.50 -21.19 15.51
N GLN A 73 -2.87 -22.47 15.67
CA GLN A 73 -2.30 -23.33 16.71
C GLN A 73 -0.77 -23.38 16.58
N GLN A 74 -0.05 -23.29 17.69
CA GLN A 74 1.41 -23.35 17.71
C GLN A 74 1.89 -24.38 18.73
N ASP A 75 2.50 -25.45 18.24
CA ASP A 75 3.10 -26.50 19.05
C ASP A 75 4.22 -27.22 18.27
N GLU A 76 4.55 -28.46 18.64
CA GLU A 76 5.57 -29.25 17.97
C GLU A 76 5.23 -29.58 16.50
N TYR A 77 3.94 -29.77 16.19
CA TYR A 77 3.44 -30.19 14.89
C TYR A 77 2.59 -29.13 14.19
N HIS A 78 2.41 -27.95 14.80
CA HIS A 78 1.76 -26.79 14.20
C HIS A 78 2.72 -25.59 14.21
N LYS A 79 3.13 -25.16 13.02
CA LYS A 79 4.12 -24.07 12.84
C LYS A 79 3.50 -22.93 12.03
N ALA A 80 3.56 -21.73 12.58
CA ALA A 80 3.17 -20.51 11.88
C ALA A 80 4.41 -19.73 11.43
N ILE A 81 4.50 -19.46 10.12
CA ILE A 81 5.54 -18.66 9.49
C ILE A 81 4.91 -17.33 9.10
N TYR A 82 5.29 -16.25 9.78
CA TYR A 82 4.86 -14.91 9.45
C TYR A 82 5.89 -14.22 8.56
N VAL A 83 5.44 -13.62 7.47
CA VAL A 83 6.25 -12.87 6.52
C VAL A 83 5.76 -11.43 6.53
N ALA A 84 6.56 -10.53 7.09
CA ALA A 84 6.22 -9.11 7.16
C ALA A 84 6.09 -8.51 5.76
N GLY A 85 5.19 -7.55 5.57
CA GLY A 85 4.95 -6.97 4.26
C GLY A 85 6.10 -6.12 3.74
N VAL A 86 6.20 -5.97 2.41
CA VAL A 86 7.20 -5.11 1.76
C VAL A 86 7.12 -3.66 2.25
N GLY A 87 8.30 -3.02 2.33
CA GLY A 87 8.43 -1.67 2.86
C GLY A 87 8.38 -1.60 4.40
N THR A 88 8.47 -2.74 5.09
CA THR A 88 8.59 -2.84 6.54
C THR A 88 9.82 -3.68 6.93
N PRO A 89 10.30 -3.58 8.18
CA PRO A 89 11.50 -4.31 8.59
C PRO A 89 11.32 -5.83 8.49
N PHE A 90 12.30 -6.48 7.86
CA PHE A 90 12.51 -7.93 7.78
C PHE A 90 14.02 -8.23 7.70
N THR A 91 14.72 -7.68 8.69
CA THR A 91 16.17 -7.43 8.68
C THR A 91 17.02 -8.69 8.79
N GLU A 92 16.64 -9.60 9.70
CA GLU A 92 17.42 -10.80 9.98
C GLU A 92 17.13 -11.89 8.95
N GLU A 93 15.93 -11.85 8.39
CA GLU A 93 15.40 -12.82 7.45
C GLU A 93 15.91 -12.57 6.03
N VAL A 94 15.77 -11.33 5.55
CA VAL A 94 16.12 -10.97 4.16
C VAL A 94 17.09 -9.79 4.06
N GLY A 95 17.19 -8.94 5.10
CA GLY A 95 18.05 -7.75 5.07
C GLY A 95 17.35 -6.47 4.60
N ASP A 96 16.03 -6.48 4.60
CA ASP A 96 15.22 -5.28 4.46
C ASP A 96 15.06 -4.63 5.84
N TYR A 97 15.60 -3.44 6.03
CA TYR A 97 15.50 -2.70 7.28
C TYR A 97 14.20 -1.90 7.39
N GLY A 98 13.40 -1.80 6.32
CA GLY A 98 12.12 -1.11 6.31
C GLY A 98 12.23 0.38 6.63
N VAL A 99 13.35 1.02 6.28
CA VAL A 99 13.63 2.44 6.54
C VAL A 99 14.10 3.15 5.27
N GLY A 100 13.98 4.49 5.24
CA GLY A 100 14.48 5.30 4.14
C GLY A 100 14.06 4.82 2.74
N LEU A 101 15.04 4.64 1.87
CA LEU A 101 14.84 4.18 0.49
C LEU A 101 14.24 2.76 0.41
N GLN A 102 14.60 1.87 1.33
CA GLN A 102 14.08 0.50 1.34
C GLN A 102 12.57 0.47 1.61
N ALA A 103 12.11 1.27 2.58
CA ALA A 103 10.69 1.45 2.85
C ALA A 103 9.93 1.98 1.63
N ALA A 104 10.48 2.99 0.96
CA ALA A 104 9.89 3.60 -0.22
C ALA A 104 9.86 2.64 -1.42
N ALA A 105 10.97 1.94 -1.70
CA ALA A 105 11.07 0.97 -2.79
C ALA A 105 10.17 -0.25 -2.57
N GLY A 106 10.07 -0.75 -1.34
CA GLY A 106 9.14 -1.82 -0.98
C GLY A 106 7.68 -1.39 -1.19
N ALA A 107 7.33 -0.18 -0.74
CA ALA A 107 5.96 0.34 -0.88
C ALA A 107 5.56 0.67 -2.32
N ALA A 108 6.50 1.15 -3.14
CA ALA A 108 6.23 1.59 -4.50
C ALA A 108 6.40 0.48 -5.54
N ALA A 109 7.41 -0.39 -5.40
CA ALA A 109 7.82 -1.35 -6.41
C ALA A 109 7.81 -2.82 -5.94
N GLY A 110 7.43 -3.09 -4.68
CA GLY A 110 7.50 -4.45 -4.14
C GLY A 110 8.93 -4.96 -3.95
N TRP A 111 9.90 -4.06 -3.77
CA TRP A 111 11.28 -4.45 -3.47
C TRP A 111 11.35 -5.32 -2.21
N ALA A 112 12.24 -6.31 -2.23
CA ALA A 112 12.43 -7.35 -1.23
C ALA A 112 11.23 -8.31 -1.06
N GLY A 113 10.27 -8.31 -1.98
CA GLY A 113 9.20 -9.31 -2.05
C GLY A 113 9.70 -10.67 -2.55
N GLU A 114 10.64 -10.71 -3.50
CA GLU A 114 11.25 -11.99 -3.91
C GLU A 114 12.07 -12.59 -2.77
N GLY A 115 12.81 -11.74 -2.05
CA GLY A 115 13.51 -12.14 -0.83
C GLY A 115 12.58 -12.80 0.20
N ARG A 116 11.39 -12.22 0.42
CA ARG A 116 10.36 -12.76 1.33
C ARG A 116 9.81 -14.11 0.88
N ILE A 117 9.51 -14.26 -0.40
CA ILE A 117 9.05 -15.53 -1.00
C ILE A 117 10.12 -16.62 -0.84
N ASN A 118 11.36 -16.31 -1.22
CA ASN A 118 12.48 -17.22 -1.11
C ASN A 118 12.76 -17.63 0.35
N TRP A 119 12.66 -16.69 1.29
CA TRP A 119 12.79 -16.98 2.71
C TRP A 119 11.71 -17.95 3.20
N ALA A 120 10.45 -17.75 2.79
CA ALA A 120 9.35 -18.65 3.15
C ALA A 120 9.57 -20.08 2.60
N LEU A 121 10.12 -20.21 1.39
CA LEU A 121 10.49 -21.52 0.83
C LEU A 121 11.58 -22.21 1.67
N LEU A 122 12.59 -21.46 2.15
CA LEU A 122 13.61 -22.01 3.06
C LEU A 122 13.02 -22.46 4.40
N GLN A 123 11.99 -21.77 4.90
CA GLN A 123 11.36 -22.12 6.17
C GLN A 123 10.68 -23.50 6.13
N ILE A 124 10.18 -23.95 4.98
CA ILE A 124 9.65 -25.31 4.83
C ILE A 124 10.73 -26.35 5.18
N HIS A 125 11.94 -26.19 4.65
CA HIS A 125 13.07 -27.09 4.96
C HIS A 125 13.52 -26.95 6.42
N ASN A 126 13.52 -25.74 6.96
CA ASN A 126 13.87 -25.51 8.36
C ASN A 126 12.91 -26.22 9.30
N VAL A 127 11.60 -26.06 9.10
CA VAL A 127 10.55 -26.67 9.91
C VAL A 127 10.63 -28.20 9.84
N VAL A 128 10.81 -28.79 8.65
CA VAL A 128 10.96 -30.25 8.51
C VAL A 128 12.19 -30.78 9.26
N HIS A 129 13.33 -30.08 9.19
CA HIS A 129 14.51 -30.46 9.95
C HIS A 129 14.32 -30.26 11.46
N GLU A 130 13.64 -29.19 11.88
CA GLU A 130 13.32 -28.92 13.28
C GLU A 130 12.42 -30.00 13.88
N CYS A 131 11.46 -30.53 13.12
CA CYS A 131 10.65 -31.67 13.56
C CYS A 131 11.52 -32.89 13.90
N ALA A 132 12.57 -33.15 13.12
CA ALA A 132 13.47 -34.29 13.36
C ALA A 132 14.52 -34.03 14.46
N PHE A 133 15.01 -32.79 14.60
CA PHE A 133 16.22 -32.48 15.37
C PHE A 133 16.13 -31.28 16.32
N LYS A 134 14.97 -30.64 16.42
CA LYS A 134 14.72 -29.44 17.25
C LYS A 134 15.60 -28.23 16.93
N ILE A 135 16.17 -28.20 15.73
CA ILE A 135 16.96 -27.09 15.17
C ILE A 135 16.61 -26.94 13.69
N GLY A 136 16.53 -25.73 13.16
CA GLY A 136 16.31 -25.50 11.73
C GLY A 136 17.51 -25.95 10.87
N LEU A 137 17.25 -26.35 9.62
CA LEU A 137 18.29 -26.84 8.71
C LEU A 137 19.43 -25.82 8.51
N SER A 138 19.10 -24.54 8.33
CA SER A 138 20.11 -23.49 8.15
C SER A 138 21.05 -23.37 9.35
N ALA A 139 20.49 -23.31 10.56
CA ALA A 139 21.27 -23.29 11.78
C ALA A 139 22.14 -24.55 11.92
N ALA A 140 21.60 -25.72 11.58
CA ALA A 140 22.32 -27.00 11.62
C ALA A 140 23.46 -27.11 10.58
N LEU A 141 23.40 -26.32 9.51
CA LEU A 141 24.44 -26.21 8.49
C LEU A 141 25.42 -25.06 8.76
N GLY A 142 25.17 -24.23 9.80
CA GLY A 142 25.97 -23.04 10.06
C GLY A 142 25.82 -21.94 9.00
N VAL A 143 24.70 -21.93 8.26
CA VAL A 143 24.41 -20.96 7.20
C VAL A 143 23.27 -20.05 7.64
N LYS A 144 23.34 -18.75 7.33
CA LYS A 144 22.25 -17.80 7.61
C LYS A 144 21.24 -17.80 6.45
N ASP A 145 19.95 -17.88 6.75
CA ASP A 145 18.88 -17.81 5.73
C ASP A 145 19.03 -16.57 4.84
N LYS A 146 19.29 -15.40 5.42
CA LYS A 146 19.56 -14.14 4.70
C LYS A 146 20.60 -14.26 3.59
N SER A 147 21.65 -15.07 3.78
CA SER A 147 22.69 -15.28 2.77
C SER A 147 22.20 -16.14 1.59
N LEU A 148 21.39 -17.17 1.88
CA LEU A 148 20.77 -18.02 0.87
C LEU A 148 19.68 -17.26 0.11
N VAL A 149 18.87 -16.47 0.80
CA VAL A 149 17.88 -15.57 0.18
C VAL A 149 18.57 -14.63 -0.80
N LYS A 150 19.66 -13.99 -0.38
CA LYS A 150 20.45 -13.12 -1.26
C LYS A 150 20.99 -13.87 -2.48
N SER A 151 21.37 -15.15 -2.37
CA SER A 151 21.83 -15.90 -3.55
C SER A 151 20.71 -16.32 -4.51
N MET A 152 19.44 -16.23 -4.10
CA MET A 152 18.28 -16.66 -4.90
C MET A 152 17.44 -15.49 -5.46
N SER A 153 17.67 -14.26 -5.00
CA SER A 153 16.76 -13.13 -5.27
C SER A 153 17.46 -12.05 -6.09
N VAL A 154 16.85 -11.63 -7.19
CA VAL A 154 17.36 -10.52 -8.00
C VAL A 154 17.23 -9.19 -7.27
N ASP A 155 16.08 -8.96 -6.61
CA ASP A 155 15.76 -7.68 -5.98
C ASP A 155 16.72 -7.35 -4.81
N MET A 156 17.12 -8.36 -4.04
CA MET A 156 18.09 -8.24 -2.95
C MET A 156 19.52 -7.93 -3.42
N ASN A 157 19.80 -8.00 -4.72
CA ASN A 157 21.12 -7.70 -5.31
C ASN A 157 21.13 -6.40 -6.11
N PHE A 158 20.06 -5.61 -6.08
CA PHE A 158 20.10 -4.25 -6.61
C PHE A 158 21.12 -3.40 -5.84
N LYS A 159 22.19 -3.00 -6.55
CA LYS A 159 23.22 -2.12 -5.98
C LYS A 159 22.58 -0.81 -5.55
N GLY A 160 23.11 -0.22 -4.48
CA GLY A 160 22.76 1.10 -3.91
C GLY A 160 21.39 1.25 -3.25
N ILE A 161 20.63 0.16 -3.09
CA ILE A 161 19.63 0.05 -2.01
C ILE A 161 20.29 -0.26 -0.66
N ASP A 162 21.50 -0.82 -0.69
CA ASP A 162 22.27 -1.11 0.52
C ASP A 162 22.69 0.20 1.20
N SER A 163 22.38 0.35 2.48
CA SER A 163 22.45 1.62 3.22
C SER A 163 23.87 2.05 3.63
N GLY A 164 24.91 1.56 2.94
CA GLY A 164 26.29 2.02 3.13
C GLY A 164 26.89 1.86 4.54
N GLY A 165 26.29 1.00 5.38
CA GLY A 165 26.86 0.59 6.68
C GLY A 165 26.28 1.26 7.94
N VAL A 166 25.55 2.38 7.85
CA VAL A 166 24.85 2.95 9.02
C VAL A 166 23.35 2.93 8.77
N ILE A 167 22.70 1.87 9.21
CA ILE A 167 21.25 1.77 9.15
C ILE A 167 20.64 2.60 10.28
N PRO A 168 19.79 3.59 9.96
CA PRO A 168 19.10 4.33 11.01
C PRO A 168 18.10 3.43 11.73
N LYS A 169 17.99 3.59 13.05
CA LYS A 169 16.94 2.91 13.82
C LYS A 169 15.55 3.37 13.32
N PRO A 170 14.58 2.45 13.11
CA PRO A 170 13.23 2.82 12.70
C PRO A 170 12.63 3.92 13.59
N GLY A 171 12.08 4.96 12.98
CA GLY A 171 11.49 6.10 13.68
C GLY A 171 12.48 7.01 14.39
N SER A 172 13.79 6.88 14.16
CA SER A 172 14.79 7.86 14.59
C SER A 172 14.89 9.04 13.62
N LEU A 173 15.49 10.16 14.05
CA LEU A 173 15.80 11.28 13.16
C LEU A 173 16.68 10.88 11.96
N GLY A 174 17.52 9.84 12.10
CA GLY A 174 18.29 9.30 10.99
C GLY A 174 17.40 8.66 9.93
N ASP A 175 16.37 7.92 10.36
CA ASP A 175 15.39 7.27 9.47
C ASP A 175 14.50 8.32 8.81
N ILE A 176 13.98 9.28 9.59
CA ILE A 176 13.17 10.39 9.08
C ILE A 176 13.94 11.19 8.02
N LYS A 177 15.23 11.49 8.25
CA LYS A 177 16.09 12.15 7.25
C LYS A 177 16.28 11.29 6.00
N ALA A 178 16.50 9.99 6.16
CA ALA A 178 16.61 9.07 5.03
C ALA A 178 15.30 9.00 4.22
N ARG A 179 14.14 9.06 4.89
CA ARG A 179 12.80 9.16 4.28
C ARG A 179 12.42 10.55 3.77
N SER A 180 13.21 11.58 4.06
CA SER A 180 12.98 12.95 3.55
C SER A 180 13.59 13.23 2.17
N SER A 181 14.44 12.33 1.68
CA SER A 181 15.13 12.40 0.39
C SER A 181 14.70 11.38 -0.72
N PRO A 182 13.59 10.61 -0.65
CA PRO A 182 13.53 9.31 -1.33
C PRO A 182 12.79 9.33 -2.66
N GLY A 183 12.05 10.41 -2.97
CA GLY A 183 11.32 10.52 -4.24
C GLY A 183 12.24 10.20 -5.41
N ALA A 184 13.45 10.76 -5.42
CA ALA A 184 14.47 10.47 -6.43
C ALA A 184 14.91 9.00 -6.47
N GLY A 185 15.03 8.34 -5.32
CA GLY A 185 15.72 7.04 -5.18
C GLY A 185 14.86 5.85 -5.59
N ALA A 186 13.61 5.79 -5.14
CA ALA A 186 12.68 4.74 -5.57
C ALA A 186 12.40 4.84 -7.08
N LEU A 187 12.30 6.07 -7.57
CA LEU A 187 12.17 6.38 -8.99
C LEU A 187 13.41 6.00 -9.81
N LYS A 188 14.63 6.11 -9.26
CA LYS A 188 15.90 5.68 -9.89
C LYS A 188 15.97 4.16 -10.05
N LEU A 189 15.47 3.42 -9.06
CA LEU A 189 15.39 1.97 -9.12
C LEU A 189 14.49 1.50 -10.28
N MET A 190 13.32 2.12 -10.39
CA MET A 190 12.38 1.90 -11.49
C MET A 190 12.99 2.26 -12.86
N ALA A 191 13.77 3.35 -12.96
CA ALA A 191 14.41 3.75 -14.22
C ALA A 191 15.57 2.83 -14.66
N ALA A 192 16.16 2.08 -13.75
CA ALA A 192 17.31 1.22 -14.02
C ALA A 192 16.94 -0.19 -14.46
N GLU A 193 15.93 -0.75 -13.84
CA GLU A 193 15.31 -2.01 -14.26
C GLU A 193 14.81 -1.88 -15.73
N GLN A 194 14.48 -0.66 -16.21
CA GLN A 194 13.98 -0.38 -17.56
C GLN A 194 15.03 -0.58 -18.66
N ASN A 195 16.31 -0.41 -18.33
CA ASN A 195 17.39 -0.32 -19.33
C ASN A 195 18.31 -1.54 -19.35
N GLY A 196 18.10 -2.53 -18.46
CA GLY A 196 18.98 -3.71 -18.36
C GLY A 196 20.42 -3.36 -17.97
N ILE A 197 20.64 -2.17 -17.41
CA ILE A 197 21.95 -1.69 -16.97
C ILE A 197 22.10 -2.08 -15.50
N GLU A 198 23.13 -2.87 -15.21
CA GLU A 198 23.55 -3.16 -13.85
C GLU A 198 23.94 -1.83 -13.17
N LEU A 199 23.04 -1.24 -12.39
CA LEU A 199 23.28 0.09 -11.81
C LEU A 199 24.42 0.07 -10.81
N THR A 200 25.38 0.98 -10.92
CA THR A 200 26.11 1.52 -9.76
C THR A 200 25.41 2.81 -9.32
N TRP A 201 25.09 2.95 -8.03
CA TRP A 201 24.52 4.19 -7.50
C TRP A 201 25.61 5.24 -7.28
N GLU A 202 25.90 6.05 -8.31
CA GLU A 202 26.60 7.31 -8.10
C GLU A 202 25.61 8.49 -8.13
N HIS A 203 25.89 9.48 -7.29
CA HIS A 203 25.06 10.65 -7.04
C HIS A 203 24.88 11.54 -8.30
N ASP A 204 25.77 11.40 -9.28
CA ASP A 204 25.92 12.32 -10.41
C ASP A 204 25.99 11.58 -11.77
N SER A 205 24.85 11.30 -12.44
CA SER A 205 24.70 11.22 -13.92
C SER A 205 23.48 10.40 -14.40
N ILE A 206 22.28 10.89 -14.15
CA ILE A 206 21.02 10.21 -14.57
C ILE A 206 20.79 10.31 -16.10
N TRP A 207 21.29 11.36 -16.76
CA TRP A 207 20.87 11.70 -18.13
C TRP A 207 21.70 11.09 -19.26
N ALA A 208 22.86 10.50 -18.95
CA ALA A 208 23.77 9.96 -19.97
C ALA A 208 23.43 8.52 -20.38
N GLN A 209 22.82 7.72 -19.49
CA GLN A 209 22.58 6.29 -19.69
C GLN A 209 21.23 5.94 -20.34
N LEU A 210 20.25 6.85 -20.31
CA LEU A 210 18.91 6.69 -20.88
C LEU A 210 18.85 6.87 -22.42
N LYS A 211 20.00 6.94 -23.09
CA LYS A 211 20.10 7.33 -24.51
C LYS A 211 20.13 6.17 -25.51
N SER A 212 20.19 4.91 -25.09
CA SER A 212 20.28 3.77 -26.01
C SER A 212 19.21 2.70 -25.75
N GLU A 213 18.48 2.37 -26.82
CA GLU A 213 17.54 1.27 -27.11
C GLU A 213 17.07 0.34 -25.95
N VAL A 214 15.75 0.30 -25.78
CA VAL A 214 14.99 -0.58 -24.87
C VAL A 214 14.95 -2.00 -25.44
N ASP A 215 15.59 -2.97 -24.76
CA ASP A 215 15.58 -4.38 -25.15
C ASP A 215 15.09 -5.27 -23.98
N SER A 216 13.80 -5.63 -24.01
CA SER A 216 13.15 -6.47 -22.99
C SER A 216 13.61 -7.93 -22.98
N SER A 217 14.31 -8.39 -24.03
CA SER A 217 14.76 -9.79 -24.14
C SER A 217 15.84 -10.13 -23.10
N LYS A 218 16.68 -9.16 -22.74
CA LYS A 218 17.74 -9.30 -21.72
C LYS A 218 17.18 -9.45 -20.30
N TRP A 219 16.06 -8.77 -19.99
CA TRP A 219 15.43 -8.85 -18.68
C TRP A 219 14.74 -10.19 -18.44
N ALA A 220 13.99 -10.68 -19.44
CA ALA A 220 13.38 -12.01 -19.36
C ALA A 220 14.43 -13.12 -19.17
N ALA A 221 15.55 -13.05 -19.90
CA ALA A 221 16.67 -13.97 -19.72
C ALA A 221 17.31 -13.86 -18.33
N ALA A 222 17.47 -12.64 -17.80
CA ALA A 222 17.96 -12.44 -16.43
C ALA A 222 17.03 -13.07 -15.38
N MET A 223 15.71 -12.83 -15.47
CA MET A 223 14.73 -13.46 -14.56
C MET A 223 14.77 -14.99 -14.62
N GLN A 224 14.93 -15.56 -15.82
CA GLN A 224 15.08 -17.01 -15.98
C GLN A 224 16.37 -17.55 -15.35
N ALA A 225 17.47 -16.79 -15.42
CA ALA A 225 18.71 -17.16 -14.76
C ALA A 225 18.59 -17.13 -13.23
N TRP A 226 17.90 -16.12 -12.68
CA TRP A 226 17.60 -16.06 -11.24
C TRP A 226 16.65 -17.17 -10.78
N ASP A 227 15.62 -17.48 -11.58
CA ASP A 227 14.76 -18.65 -11.37
C ASP A 227 15.60 -19.95 -11.31
N ALA A 228 16.60 -20.10 -12.19
CA ALA A 228 17.49 -21.26 -12.19
C ALA A 228 18.41 -21.30 -10.96
N MET A 229 18.89 -20.14 -10.51
CA MET A 229 19.69 -20.03 -9.28
C MET A 229 18.88 -20.43 -8.04
N ARG A 230 17.64 -19.96 -7.92
CA ARG A 230 16.70 -20.38 -6.87
C ARG A 230 16.55 -21.90 -6.84
N ARG A 231 16.18 -22.50 -7.98
CA ARG A 231 16.05 -23.96 -8.11
C ARG A 231 17.32 -24.70 -7.70
N LYS A 232 18.49 -24.22 -8.14
CA LYS A 232 19.78 -24.82 -7.78
C LYS A 232 19.97 -24.84 -6.26
N VAL A 233 19.83 -23.70 -5.60
CA VAL A 233 20.01 -23.57 -4.15
C VAL A 233 19.01 -24.45 -3.38
N LEU A 234 17.73 -24.44 -3.78
CA LEU A 234 16.70 -25.26 -3.13
C LEU A 234 16.93 -26.77 -3.34
N ASN A 235 17.36 -27.20 -4.53
CA ASN A 235 17.68 -28.60 -4.82
C ASN A 235 18.89 -29.10 -4.02
N GLU A 236 19.97 -28.31 -3.97
CA GLU A 236 21.14 -28.61 -3.15
C GLU A 236 20.75 -28.72 -1.67
N ARG A 237 19.94 -27.77 -1.19
CA ARG A 237 19.44 -27.76 0.19
C ARG A 237 18.54 -28.95 0.51
N LEU A 238 17.66 -29.32 -0.42
CA LEU A 238 16.80 -30.50 -0.31
C LEU A 238 17.62 -31.79 -0.24
N ALA A 239 18.72 -31.90 -0.99
CA ALA A 239 19.64 -33.03 -0.89
C ALA A 239 20.28 -33.12 0.51
N ARG A 240 20.72 -31.98 1.06
CA ARG A 240 21.26 -31.91 2.44
C ARG A 240 20.22 -32.23 3.50
N LEU A 241 18.98 -31.79 3.31
CA LEU A 241 17.85 -32.14 4.18
C LEU A 241 17.64 -33.67 4.19
N LYS A 242 17.56 -34.29 3.00
CA LYS A 242 17.41 -35.74 2.85
C LYS A 242 18.56 -36.52 3.47
N GLU A 243 19.80 -36.09 3.28
CA GLU A 243 20.99 -36.73 3.88
C GLU A 243 20.94 -36.71 5.41
N ARG A 244 20.53 -35.59 6.01
CA ARG A 244 20.49 -35.45 7.47
C ARG A 244 19.28 -36.15 8.10
N VAL A 245 18.11 -35.99 7.50
CA VAL A 245 16.86 -36.52 8.04
C VAL A 245 16.72 -38.02 7.75
N GLY A 246 17.09 -38.46 6.54
CA GLY A 246 16.86 -39.83 6.07
C GLY A 246 15.40 -40.25 6.27
N ASP A 247 15.22 -41.43 6.85
CA ASP A 247 13.90 -42.00 7.14
C ASP A 247 13.38 -41.63 8.55
N LYS A 248 14.06 -40.75 9.30
CA LYS A 248 13.71 -40.48 10.71
C LYS A 248 12.27 -40.01 10.90
N LEU A 249 11.75 -39.22 9.96
CA LEU A 249 10.38 -38.71 10.06
C LEU A 249 9.33 -39.81 9.84
N VAL A 250 9.61 -40.79 8.98
CA VAL A 250 8.65 -41.86 8.63
C VAL A 250 8.80 -43.12 9.49
N LYS A 251 10.01 -43.41 9.98
CA LYS A 251 10.31 -44.57 10.86
C LYS A 251 10.36 -44.20 12.36
N GLY A 252 10.47 -42.92 12.69
CA GLY A 252 10.46 -42.41 14.05
C GLY A 252 9.11 -42.62 14.75
N LYS A 253 9.09 -42.42 16.08
CA LYS A 253 7.86 -42.40 16.88
C LYS A 253 7.72 -41.02 17.54
N PRO A 254 6.66 -40.25 17.23
CA PRO A 254 5.60 -40.57 16.26
C PRO A 254 6.10 -40.47 14.81
N ALA A 255 5.52 -41.26 13.91
CA ALA A 255 5.82 -41.20 12.48
C ALA A 255 5.01 -40.08 11.82
N LEU A 256 5.65 -39.24 11.01
CA LEU A 256 4.96 -38.23 10.22
C LEU A 256 4.32 -38.86 8.98
N ARG A 257 3.01 -38.64 8.82
CA ARG A 257 2.21 -39.19 7.70
C ARG A 257 1.97 -38.20 6.59
N ASN A 258 1.87 -36.92 6.92
CA ASN A 258 1.58 -35.86 5.97
C ASN A 258 2.15 -34.52 6.47
N ILE A 259 2.43 -33.63 5.54
CA ILE A 259 2.71 -32.21 5.77
C ILE A 259 1.60 -31.43 5.07
N ARG A 260 0.79 -30.68 5.83
CA ARG A 260 -0.29 -29.85 5.29
C ARG A 260 0.11 -28.38 5.29
N LEU A 261 0.01 -27.74 4.14
CA LEU A 261 0.32 -26.32 3.95
C LEU A 261 -0.95 -25.50 3.86
N TYR A 262 -0.95 -24.36 4.56
CA TYR A 262 -1.99 -23.34 4.52
C TYR A 262 -1.32 -21.99 4.30
N VAL A 263 -1.75 -21.25 3.29
CA VAL A 263 -1.11 -19.97 2.94
C VAL A 263 -2.14 -18.87 2.95
N PHE A 264 -1.78 -17.75 3.54
CA PHE A 264 -2.57 -16.54 3.60
C PHE A 264 -1.79 -15.37 3.04
N GLY A 265 -2.47 -14.44 2.38
CA GLY A 265 -1.83 -13.22 1.90
C GLY A 265 -2.79 -12.04 1.80
N PHE A 266 -2.31 -10.82 1.99
CA PHE A 266 -3.05 -9.59 1.71
C PHE A 266 -2.26 -8.68 0.75
N SER A 267 -2.91 -8.03 -0.22
CA SER A 267 -2.27 -7.02 -1.08
C SER A 267 -1.13 -7.61 -1.91
N ARG A 268 0.06 -6.98 -1.90
CA ARG A 268 1.30 -7.57 -2.41
C ARG A 268 1.68 -8.87 -1.70
N GLY A 269 1.35 -9.04 -0.42
CA GLY A 269 1.46 -10.32 0.27
C GLY A 269 0.57 -11.42 -0.34
N SER A 270 -0.59 -11.09 -0.93
CA SER A 270 -1.35 -12.06 -1.74
C SER A 270 -0.64 -12.40 -3.05
N ALA A 271 0.03 -11.42 -3.67
CA ALA A 271 0.86 -11.68 -4.85
C ALA A 271 2.06 -12.55 -4.49
N GLU A 272 2.71 -12.28 -3.35
CA GLU A 272 3.77 -13.13 -2.78
C GLU A 272 3.25 -14.54 -2.49
N ALA A 273 2.08 -14.69 -1.90
CA ALA A 273 1.45 -15.99 -1.65
C ALA A 273 1.17 -16.77 -2.95
N ARG A 274 0.70 -16.09 -4.01
CA ARG A 274 0.46 -16.72 -5.32
C ARG A 274 1.78 -17.09 -6.01
N THR A 275 2.78 -16.23 -5.98
CA THR A 275 4.12 -16.55 -6.49
C THR A 275 4.78 -17.68 -5.71
N PHE A 276 4.73 -17.63 -4.38
CA PHE A 276 5.17 -18.71 -3.49
C PHE A 276 4.49 -20.01 -3.85
N SER A 277 3.17 -19.98 -4.09
CA SER A 277 2.42 -21.16 -4.50
C SER A 277 3.00 -21.75 -5.77
N ASN A 278 3.21 -20.94 -6.82
CA ASN A 278 3.79 -21.39 -8.08
C ASN A 278 5.25 -21.88 -7.96
N TRP A 279 6.03 -21.32 -7.04
CA TRP A 279 7.43 -21.71 -6.80
C TRP A 279 7.60 -22.84 -5.78
N LEU A 280 6.53 -23.22 -5.06
CA LEU A 280 6.56 -24.28 -4.06
C LEU A 280 7.20 -25.58 -4.60
N PRO A 281 6.92 -26.05 -5.83
CA PRO A 281 7.57 -27.25 -6.37
C PRO A 281 9.09 -27.17 -6.39
N ASP A 282 9.69 -25.98 -6.54
CA ASP A 282 11.15 -25.79 -6.51
C ASP A 282 11.75 -26.18 -5.15
N ALA A 283 10.95 -26.18 -4.07
CA ALA A 283 11.36 -26.55 -2.72
C ALA A 283 11.00 -27.99 -2.32
N LEU A 284 10.30 -28.75 -3.18
CA LEU A 284 9.78 -30.09 -2.87
C LEU A 284 10.36 -31.15 -3.81
N ASP A 285 10.29 -32.42 -3.41
CA ASP A 285 10.54 -33.56 -4.30
C ASP A 285 9.21 -34.18 -4.73
N ASN A 286 8.62 -33.71 -5.84
CA ASN A 286 7.31 -34.19 -6.33
C ASN A 286 6.22 -34.22 -5.24
N PHE A 287 6.05 -33.10 -4.52
CA PHE A 287 5.15 -33.00 -3.36
C PHE A 287 5.46 -34.01 -2.23
N ASN A 288 6.75 -34.29 -2.03
CA ASN A 288 7.27 -35.06 -0.91
C ASN A 288 8.48 -34.35 -0.27
N LEU A 289 8.64 -34.53 1.05
CA LEU A 289 9.84 -34.14 1.79
C LEU A 289 10.27 -35.29 2.71
N CYS A 290 11.45 -35.84 2.47
CA CYS A 290 12.05 -36.89 3.30
C CYS A 290 11.12 -38.10 3.54
N GLY A 291 10.40 -38.53 2.51
CA GLY A 291 9.45 -39.64 2.56
C GLY A 291 8.04 -39.24 2.99
N VAL A 292 7.82 -38.01 3.46
CA VAL A 292 6.51 -37.52 3.92
C VAL A 292 5.80 -36.77 2.78
N PRO A 293 4.58 -37.18 2.39
CA PRO A 293 3.76 -36.43 1.43
C PRO A 293 3.50 -35.00 1.90
N VAL A 294 3.43 -34.06 0.95
CA VAL A 294 3.09 -32.66 1.16
C VAL A 294 1.78 -32.35 0.43
N SER A 295 0.86 -31.72 1.11
CA SER A 295 -0.45 -31.34 0.58
C SER A 295 -0.71 -29.85 0.80
N TYR A 296 -1.25 -29.18 -0.22
CA TYR A 296 -1.57 -27.76 -0.18
C TYR A 296 -3.08 -27.58 -0.04
N GLU A 297 -3.53 -27.42 1.21
CA GLU A 297 -4.93 -27.54 1.58
C GLU A 297 -5.70 -26.22 1.36
N PHE A 298 -5.11 -25.07 1.67
CA PHE A 298 -5.82 -23.79 1.67
C PHE A 298 -4.96 -22.59 1.25
N LEU A 299 -5.47 -21.78 0.32
CA LEU A 299 -4.94 -20.47 -0.05
C LEU A 299 -6.00 -19.38 0.21
N GLY A 300 -5.85 -18.60 1.28
CA GLY A 300 -6.74 -17.50 1.63
C GLY A 300 -6.12 -16.13 1.32
N ILE A 301 -6.65 -15.43 0.33
CA ILE A 301 -6.07 -14.16 -0.13
C ILE A 301 -7.05 -12.99 -0.05
N PHE A 302 -6.54 -11.81 0.29
CA PHE A 302 -7.28 -10.57 0.38
C PHE A 302 -6.78 -9.59 -0.68
N ASP A 303 -7.65 -9.21 -1.61
CA ASP A 303 -7.51 -8.10 -2.55
C ASP A 303 -6.12 -8.02 -3.21
N THR A 304 -5.71 -9.08 -3.92
CA THR A 304 -4.39 -9.18 -4.56
C THR A 304 -4.04 -7.96 -5.42
N VAL A 305 -2.85 -7.40 -5.20
CA VAL A 305 -2.26 -6.34 -6.02
C VAL A 305 -0.87 -6.78 -6.44
N ALA A 306 -0.69 -7.16 -7.71
CA ALA A 306 0.60 -7.62 -8.25
C ALA A 306 1.45 -6.51 -8.87
N SER A 307 1.34 -5.27 -8.39
CA SER A 307 2.16 -4.15 -8.86
C SER A 307 3.60 -4.24 -8.32
N VAL A 308 4.44 -4.98 -9.04
CA VAL A 308 5.81 -5.38 -8.68
C VAL A 308 6.79 -5.00 -9.80
N GLY A 309 7.99 -4.53 -9.46
CA GLY A 309 8.95 -4.01 -10.43
C GLY A 309 8.43 -2.73 -11.08
N ILE A 310 8.87 -2.41 -12.30
CA ILE A 310 8.34 -1.27 -13.09
C ILE A 310 6.86 -1.49 -13.40
N ALA A 311 6.04 -1.03 -12.47
CA ALA A 311 4.61 -1.17 -12.49
C ALA A 311 3.98 0.20 -12.25
N GLN A 312 3.51 0.77 -13.36
CA GLN A 312 2.79 2.03 -13.50
C GLN A 312 3.59 3.34 -13.35
N GLY A 313 3.77 3.94 -14.52
CA GLY A 313 4.14 5.34 -14.76
C GLY A 313 3.99 5.70 -16.24
N ALA A 314 4.14 4.73 -17.15
CA ALA A 314 3.97 4.94 -18.59
C ALA A 314 3.29 3.75 -19.28
N ALA A 315 2.07 3.97 -19.78
CA ALA A 315 1.30 3.17 -20.75
C ALA A 315 0.63 1.87 -20.25
N PRO A 316 -0.68 1.93 -19.87
CA PRO A 316 -1.56 0.77 -19.75
C PRO A 316 -1.74 -0.05 -21.04
N THR A 317 -1.27 0.47 -22.19
CA THR A 317 -1.22 -0.23 -23.48
C THR A 317 0.12 -0.90 -23.77
N LEU A 318 1.13 -0.75 -22.89
CA LEU A 318 2.46 -1.36 -23.06
C LEU A 318 2.96 -2.15 -21.84
N PHE A 319 2.50 -1.86 -20.60
CA PHE A 319 2.90 -2.59 -19.38
C PHE A 319 1.76 -2.65 -18.34
N ASP A 320 1.49 -3.83 -17.78
CA ASP A 320 0.32 -4.17 -16.95
C ASP A 320 0.57 -4.17 -15.43
N GLY A 321 1.77 -3.78 -14.99
CA GLY A 321 2.15 -3.78 -13.58
C GLY A 321 2.76 -5.09 -13.07
N HIS A 322 2.83 -6.12 -13.90
CA HIS A 322 3.36 -7.42 -13.54
C HIS A 322 4.85 -7.54 -13.89
N GLY A 323 5.73 -7.00 -13.05
CA GLY A 323 7.19 -7.08 -13.18
C GLY A 323 7.84 -8.04 -12.17
N GLY A 324 9.13 -8.34 -12.37
CA GLY A 324 9.94 -9.17 -11.47
C GLY A 324 9.26 -10.48 -11.02
N TRP A 325 9.14 -10.64 -9.70
CA TRP A 325 8.51 -11.79 -9.05
C TRP A 325 6.97 -11.77 -9.10
N GLY A 326 6.35 -10.64 -9.50
CA GLY A 326 4.91 -10.48 -9.68
C GLY A 326 4.44 -10.65 -11.13
N ARG A 327 5.26 -11.26 -12.00
CA ARG A 327 4.91 -11.52 -13.42
C ARG A 327 3.60 -12.32 -13.57
N GLY A 328 2.80 -12.01 -14.59
CA GLY A 328 1.42 -12.50 -14.75
C GLY A 328 1.25 -14.02 -14.65
N GLN A 329 2.19 -14.80 -15.19
CA GLN A 329 2.14 -16.27 -15.11
C GLN A 329 2.27 -16.83 -13.67
N LEU A 330 2.80 -16.05 -12.73
CA LEU A 330 2.93 -16.44 -11.32
C LEU A 330 1.72 -16.04 -10.49
N MET A 331 0.78 -15.29 -11.07
CA MET A 331 -0.48 -14.97 -10.42
C MET A 331 -1.51 -16.10 -10.57
N ALA A 332 -1.33 -17.09 -11.44
CA ALA A 332 -2.27 -18.22 -11.49
C ALA A 332 -2.35 -18.97 -10.15
N VAL A 333 -3.53 -19.47 -9.77
CA VAL A 333 -3.67 -20.41 -8.65
C VAL A 333 -3.32 -21.81 -9.16
N PRO A 334 -2.26 -22.48 -8.65
CA PRO A 334 -1.89 -23.80 -9.15
C PRO A 334 -2.96 -24.86 -8.92
N ALA A 335 -3.01 -25.88 -9.80
CA ALA A 335 -4.04 -26.93 -9.74
C ALA A 335 -3.96 -27.82 -8.48
N TYR A 336 -2.79 -27.89 -7.83
CA TYR A 336 -2.59 -28.65 -6.59
C TYR A 336 -3.08 -27.93 -5.33
N VAL A 337 -3.50 -26.67 -5.42
CA VAL A 337 -4.15 -25.96 -4.31
C VAL A 337 -5.59 -26.45 -4.20
N ARG A 338 -5.93 -27.13 -3.10
CA ARG A 338 -7.24 -27.78 -2.93
C ARG A 338 -8.40 -26.79 -2.78
N ARG A 339 -8.20 -25.72 -2.01
CA ARG A 339 -9.18 -24.66 -1.80
C ARG A 339 -8.50 -23.29 -1.88
N CYS A 340 -9.07 -22.41 -2.69
CA CYS A 340 -8.67 -21.00 -2.72
C CYS A 340 -9.88 -20.10 -2.50
N VAL A 341 -9.75 -19.14 -1.58
CA VAL A 341 -10.74 -18.10 -1.31
C VAL A 341 -10.05 -16.75 -1.51
N HIS A 342 -10.59 -15.94 -2.42
CA HIS A 342 -10.12 -14.58 -2.67
C HIS A 342 -11.20 -13.57 -2.30
N MET A 343 -10.93 -12.76 -1.28
CA MET A 343 -11.82 -11.69 -0.85
C MET A 343 -11.44 -10.37 -1.50
N VAL A 344 -12.37 -9.68 -2.14
CA VAL A 344 -12.11 -8.55 -3.05
C VAL A 344 -12.82 -7.28 -2.58
N ALA A 345 -12.13 -6.14 -2.70
CA ALA A 345 -12.68 -4.82 -2.39
C ALA A 345 -13.45 -4.22 -3.59
N ALA A 346 -14.72 -3.90 -3.39
CA ALA A 346 -15.58 -3.34 -4.44
C ALA A 346 -15.29 -1.85 -4.75
N HIS A 347 -14.74 -1.08 -3.81
CA HIS A 347 -14.74 0.39 -3.87
C HIS A 347 -13.36 1.03 -4.05
N GLU A 348 -12.31 0.26 -4.30
CA GLU A 348 -10.93 0.76 -4.41
C GLU A 348 -10.68 1.58 -5.70
N PRO A 349 -10.44 2.91 -5.62
CA PRO A 349 -10.33 3.77 -6.80
C PRO A 349 -8.89 3.99 -7.31
N ARG A 350 -7.86 3.69 -6.50
CA ARG A 350 -6.47 4.08 -6.78
C ARG A 350 -5.92 3.45 -8.05
N GLY A 351 -5.03 4.18 -8.72
CA GLY A 351 -4.31 3.70 -9.91
C GLY A 351 -3.33 2.59 -9.56
N SER A 352 -2.50 2.83 -8.54
CA SER A 352 -1.43 1.95 -8.04
C SER A 352 -1.91 0.65 -7.40
N PHE A 353 -3.23 0.42 -7.33
CA PHE A 353 -3.83 -0.78 -6.73
C PHE A 353 -4.71 -1.52 -7.76
N PRO A 354 -4.20 -1.90 -8.94
CA PRO A 354 -4.94 -2.80 -9.82
C PRO A 354 -5.22 -4.12 -9.11
N LEU A 355 -6.36 -4.73 -9.42
CA LEU A 355 -6.77 -6.00 -8.82
C LEU A 355 -6.36 -7.18 -9.69
N ASP A 356 -5.78 -8.20 -9.08
CA ASP A 356 -5.55 -9.50 -9.71
C ASP A 356 -6.56 -10.54 -9.23
N LEU A 357 -7.54 -10.85 -10.06
CA LEU A 357 -8.52 -11.91 -9.84
C LEU A 357 -7.90 -13.30 -10.07
N ILE A 358 -8.57 -14.33 -9.57
CA ILE A 358 -8.20 -15.74 -9.77
C ILE A 358 -9.02 -16.36 -10.89
N ASP A 359 -8.43 -17.27 -11.67
CA ASP A 359 -9.23 -18.13 -12.55
C ASP A 359 -10.07 -19.13 -11.74
N ARG A 360 -11.39 -18.94 -11.85
CA ARG A 360 -12.43 -19.70 -11.18
C ARG A 360 -12.91 -20.94 -11.95
N SER A 361 -12.34 -21.24 -13.11
CA SER A 361 -12.69 -22.42 -13.89
C SER A 361 -12.38 -23.73 -13.15
N GLY A 362 -11.36 -23.72 -12.28
CA GLY A 362 -10.99 -24.83 -11.41
C GLY A 362 -11.88 -25.00 -10.18
N GLY A 363 -12.18 -26.25 -9.82
CA GLY A 363 -12.92 -26.58 -8.59
C GLY A 363 -12.22 -26.07 -7.31
N GLY A 364 -13.00 -25.77 -6.27
CA GLY A 364 -12.47 -25.31 -4.98
C GLY A 364 -12.03 -23.84 -4.95
N ARG A 365 -12.33 -23.05 -5.98
CA ARG A 365 -11.96 -21.63 -6.07
C ARG A 365 -13.18 -20.73 -5.95
N GLU A 366 -13.10 -19.72 -5.09
CA GLU A 366 -14.18 -18.77 -4.88
C GLU A 366 -13.66 -17.34 -4.70
N GLU A 367 -14.34 -16.40 -5.34
CA GLU A 367 -14.17 -14.97 -5.15
C GLU A 367 -15.37 -14.41 -4.39
N ILE A 368 -15.11 -13.64 -3.33
CA ILE A 368 -16.14 -13.03 -2.50
C ILE A 368 -15.93 -11.52 -2.50
N VAL A 369 -16.89 -10.76 -3.00
CA VAL A 369 -16.83 -9.30 -3.05
C VAL A 369 -17.38 -8.70 -1.76
N TYR A 370 -16.65 -7.73 -1.20
CA TYR A 370 -17.02 -7.00 0.01
C TYR A 370 -17.16 -5.50 -0.27
N PRO A 371 -18.07 -4.80 0.44
CA PRO A 371 -18.05 -3.35 0.44
C PRO A 371 -16.79 -2.88 1.17
N GLY A 372 -16.13 -1.89 0.58
CA GLY A 372 -14.95 -1.24 1.17
C GLY A 372 -13.85 -1.00 0.15
N VAL A 373 -12.84 -0.25 0.57
CA VAL A 373 -11.57 -0.11 -0.15
C VAL A 373 -10.57 -1.19 0.28
N HIS A 374 -9.36 -1.20 -0.29
CA HIS A 374 -8.36 -2.27 -0.11
C HIS A 374 -8.16 -2.75 1.35
N SER A 375 -7.91 -1.84 2.29
CA SER A 375 -7.67 -2.15 3.70
C SER A 375 -8.95 -2.29 4.53
N ASP A 376 -10.12 -1.94 3.99
CA ASP A 376 -11.40 -2.37 4.56
C ASP A 376 -11.63 -3.87 4.35
N VAL A 377 -10.89 -4.51 3.43
CA VAL A 377 -10.94 -5.96 3.19
C VAL A 377 -9.78 -6.69 3.86
N GLY A 378 -8.55 -6.21 3.67
CA GLY A 378 -7.37 -6.86 4.24
C GLY A 378 -6.99 -6.45 5.65
N GLY A 379 -7.60 -5.40 6.20
CA GLY A 379 -7.17 -4.79 7.46
C GLY A 379 -6.02 -3.79 7.26
N GLY A 380 -5.63 -3.11 8.35
CA GLY A 380 -4.54 -2.12 8.35
C GLY A 380 -4.92 -0.73 8.88
N TYR A 381 -6.22 -0.38 8.90
CA TYR A 381 -6.68 0.87 9.49
C TYR A 381 -6.75 0.78 11.02
N ALA A 382 -6.43 1.88 11.71
CA ALA A 382 -6.68 2.01 13.14
C ALA A 382 -8.16 2.32 13.42
N PRO A 383 -8.62 2.01 14.65
CA PRO A 383 -9.91 2.50 15.14
C PRO A 383 -10.01 4.03 15.02
N GLY A 384 -11.07 4.53 14.40
CA GLY A 384 -11.33 5.96 14.26
C GLY A 384 -10.52 6.68 13.18
N GLU A 385 -9.64 5.99 12.46
CA GLU A 385 -8.91 6.55 11.31
C GLU A 385 -9.92 7.07 10.28
N GLN A 386 -9.69 8.27 9.74
CA GLN A 386 -10.65 9.02 8.91
C GLN A 386 -12.05 9.21 9.53
N GLY A 387 -12.16 9.07 10.86
CA GLY A 387 -13.42 9.11 11.58
C GLY A 387 -14.33 7.90 11.36
N ARG A 388 -13.78 6.80 10.81
CA ARG A 388 -14.50 5.55 10.51
C ARG A 388 -14.21 4.51 11.58
N GLY A 389 -15.18 3.65 11.85
CA GLY A 389 -15.02 2.48 12.72
C GLY A 389 -14.29 2.79 14.03
N ARG A 390 -14.95 3.48 14.97
CA ARG A 390 -14.30 4.15 16.12
C ARG A 390 -13.74 3.23 17.21
N ASP A 391 -13.98 1.93 17.08
CA ASP A 391 -13.46 0.86 17.94
C ASP A 391 -12.87 -0.24 17.05
N ASP A 392 -11.98 -1.07 17.60
CA ASP A 392 -11.39 -2.18 16.83
C ASP A 392 -12.44 -3.15 16.29
N SER A 393 -13.53 -3.36 17.03
CA SER A 393 -14.68 -4.18 16.62
C SER A 393 -15.63 -3.49 15.62
N ASP A 394 -15.47 -2.18 15.40
CA ASP A 394 -16.22 -1.40 14.43
C ASP A 394 -15.51 -1.28 13.07
N LYS A 395 -14.30 -1.82 12.91
CA LYS A 395 -13.59 -1.72 11.63
C LYS A 395 -14.24 -2.61 10.57
N LEU A 396 -14.47 -2.07 9.38
CA LEU A 396 -15.12 -2.82 8.30
C LEU A 396 -14.37 -4.12 7.95
N SER A 397 -13.04 -4.15 8.12
CA SER A 397 -12.19 -5.33 7.91
C SER A 397 -12.43 -6.49 8.87
N GLN A 398 -13.15 -6.27 9.98
CA GLN A 398 -13.56 -7.35 10.90
C GLN A 398 -14.51 -8.33 10.24
N ILE A 399 -15.27 -7.86 9.26
CA ILE A 399 -16.19 -8.67 8.48
C ILE A 399 -15.44 -9.75 7.66
N PRO A 400 -14.57 -9.40 6.70
CA PRO A 400 -13.82 -10.39 5.92
C PRO A 400 -12.82 -11.19 6.77
N LEU A 401 -12.35 -10.65 7.90
CA LEU A 401 -11.56 -11.41 8.87
C LEU A 401 -12.32 -12.64 9.37
N LEU A 402 -13.54 -12.43 9.87
CA LEU A 402 -14.37 -13.51 10.40
C LEU A 402 -14.75 -14.50 9.31
N ASP A 403 -15.12 -14.00 8.13
CA ASP A 403 -15.53 -14.85 7.01
C ASP A 403 -14.33 -15.71 6.54
N MET A 404 -13.11 -15.16 6.45
CA MET A 404 -11.92 -15.93 6.08
C MET A 404 -11.54 -16.95 7.14
N TYR A 405 -11.64 -16.59 8.42
CA TYR A 405 -11.42 -17.50 9.54
C TYR A 405 -12.33 -18.73 9.45
N ARG A 406 -13.62 -18.52 9.14
CA ARG A 406 -14.60 -19.60 8.97
C ARG A 406 -14.31 -20.45 7.73
N GLU A 407 -14.03 -19.82 6.58
CA GLU A 407 -13.69 -20.55 5.34
C GLU A 407 -12.42 -21.40 5.51
N ALA A 408 -11.42 -20.87 6.21
CA ALA A 408 -10.21 -21.60 6.56
C ALA A 408 -10.51 -22.80 7.48
N ARG A 409 -11.34 -22.63 8.51
CA ARG A 409 -11.74 -23.75 9.40
C ARG A 409 -12.52 -24.83 8.68
N LYS A 410 -13.42 -24.47 7.75
CA LYS A 410 -14.13 -25.42 6.89
C LYS A 410 -13.18 -26.22 5.99
N ALA A 411 -12.04 -25.64 5.63
CA ALA A 411 -10.97 -26.31 4.89
C ALA A 411 -9.97 -27.08 5.79
N GLY A 412 -10.23 -27.17 7.10
CA GLY A 412 -9.37 -27.90 8.04
C GLY A 412 -8.11 -27.14 8.48
N VAL A 413 -8.05 -25.82 8.28
CA VAL A 413 -6.96 -25.01 8.84
C VAL A 413 -7.08 -25.01 10.38
N PRO A 414 -6.00 -25.27 11.14
CA PRO A 414 -6.02 -25.32 12.62
C PRO A 414 -6.02 -23.91 13.24
N LEU A 415 -7.08 -23.15 12.98
CA LEU A 415 -7.36 -21.86 13.59
C LEU A 415 -8.34 -22.02 14.76
N ASP A 416 -8.00 -21.51 15.93
CA ASP A 416 -8.86 -21.54 17.10
C ASP A 416 -8.65 -20.30 17.98
N ILE A 417 -9.65 -19.42 18.04
CA ILE A 417 -9.61 -18.23 18.91
C ILE A 417 -9.61 -18.57 20.40
N LYS A 418 -10.01 -19.79 20.77
CA LYS A 418 -9.95 -20.34 22.13
C LYS A 418 -8.78 -21.31 22.30
N GLY A 419 -7.89 -21.39 21.30
CA GLY A 419 -6.76 -22.29 21.28
C GLY A 419 -5.75 -21.98 22.38
N VAL A 420 -5.01 -23.02 22.79
CA VAL A 420 -3.93 -22.87 23.78
C VAL A 420 -2.88 -21.90 23.24
N GLY A 421 -2.49 -20.92 24.04
CA GLY A 421 -1.48 -19.92 23.68
C GLY A 421 -2.03 -18.69 22.95
N VAL A 422 -3.32 -18.66 22.58
CA VAL A 422 -3.96 -17.47 22.00
C VAL A 422 -4.23 -16.44 23.10
N SER A 423 -3.74 -15.20 22.90
CA SER A 423 -3.91 -14.13 23.89
C SER A 423 -5.34 -13.59 23.88
N ALA A 424 -5.76 -12.98 25.00
CA ALA A 424 -7.05 -12.29 25.07
C ALA A 424 -7.14 -11.14 24.04
N GLU A 425 -6.03 -10.48 23.74
CA GLU A 425 -5.94 -9.46 22.68
C GLU A 425 -6.25 -10.06 21.31
N ALA A 426 -5.61 -11.17 20.95
CA ALA A 426 -5.82 -11.86 19.68
C ALA A 426 -7.27 -12.36 19.54
N ALA A 427 -7.85 -12.94 20.60
CA ALA A 427 -9.24 -13.37 20.58
C ALA A 427 -10.22 -12.18 20.47
N ASN A 428 -9.95 -11.07 21.17
CA ASN A 428 -10.78 -9.86 21.12
C ASN A 428 -10.74 -9.19 19.74
N ALA A 429 -9.63 -9.32 19.02
CA ALA A 429 -9.47 -8.79 17.66
C ALA A 429 -10.40 -9.44 16.61
N PHE A 430 -11.19 -10.46 16.97
CA PHE A 430 -12.22 -11.06 16.10
C PHE A 430 -13.64 -10.58 16.42
N LYS A 431 -13.82 -9.72 17.42
CA LYS A 431 -15.13 -9.16 17.76
C LYS A 431 -15.62 -8.24 16.66
N ILE A 432 -16.92 -8.29 16.42
CA ILE A 432 -17.63 -7.39 15.51
C ILE A 432 -18.73 -6.73 16.31
N SER A 433 -18.78 -5.40 16.30
CA SER A 433 -19.78 -4.67 17.05
C SER A 433 -21.20 -4.96 16.51
N PRO A 434 -22.25 -4.85 17.34
CA PRO A 434 -23.62 -4.96 16.87
C PRO A 434 -23.97 -3.93 15.79
N GLY A 435 -23.45 -2.70 15.92
CA GLY A 435 -23.69 -1.61 14.97
C GLY A 435 -23.13 -1.92 13.58
N LEU A 436 -21.89 -2.41 13.51
CA LEU A 436 -21.28 -2.82 12.25
C LEU A 436 -22.02 -4.01 11.63
N LYS A 437 -22.38 -5.04 12.43
CA LYS A 437 -23.17 -6.18 11.94
C LYS A 437 -24.48 -5.71 11.31
N GLN A 438 -25.21 -4.81 11.98
CA GLN A 438 -26.47 -4.27 11.49
C GLN A 438 -26.29 -3.43 10.22
N ALA A 439 -25.35 -2.49 10.22
CA ALA A 439 -25.09 -1.62 9.07
C ALA A 439 -24.68 -2.43 7.83
N PHE A 440 -23.83 -3.44 8.02
CA PHE A 440 -23.41 -4.33 6.93
C PHE A 440 -24.58 -5.17 6.39
N ALA A 441 -25.37 -5.81 7.27
CA ALA A 441 -26.51 -6.62 6.84
C ALA A 441 -27.56 -5.76 6.10
N ALA A 442 -27.83 -4.56 6.59
CA ALA A 442 -28.74 -3.61 5.95
C ALA A 442 -28.21 -3.17 4.57
N TYR A 443 -26.90 -2.95 4.43
CA TYR A 443 -26.27 -2.70 3.14
C TYR A 443 -26.50 -3.86 2.16
N VAL A 444 -26.13 -5.09 2.56
CA VAL A 444 -26.27 -6.28 1.71
C VAL A 444 -27.71 -6.46 1.24
N ASN A 445 -28.67 -6.31 2.15
CA ASN A 445 -30.09 -6.44 1.84
C ASN A 445 -30.56 -5.33 0.88
N ALA A 446 -30.11 -4.09 1.07
CA ALA A 446 -30.43 -2.97 0.20
C ALA A 446 -29.84 -3.12 -1.21
N THR A 447 -28.72 -3.85 -1.35
CA THR A 447 -28.04 -4.09 -2.63
C THR A 447 -28.30 -5.47 -3.22
N ALA A 448 -29.13 -6.32 -2.60
CA ALA A 448 -29.31 -7.71 -3.02
C ALA A 448 -29.78 -7.85 -4.49
N GLY A 449 -30.48 -6.84 -5.00
CA GLY A 449 -30.93 -6.79 -6.38
C GLY A 449 -29.91 -6.25 -7.39
N CYS A 450 -28.80 -5.62 -6.99
CA CYS A 450 -28.00 -4.79 -7.91
C CYS A 450 -27.11 -5.54 -8.92
N TYR A 451 -27.06 -6.87 -8.82
CA TYR A 451 -26.25 -7.72 -9.69
C TYR A 451 -27.15 -8.51 -10.65
N HIS A 452 -27.27 -8.01 -11.87
CA HIS A 452 -28.28 -8.48 -12.81
C HIS A 452 -27.76 -9.47 -13.86
N ASP A 453 -26.45 -9.51 -14.10
CA ASP A 453 -25.84 -10.47 -15.04
C ASP A 453 -24.67 -11.25 -14.41
N PRO A 454 -24.90 -12.52 -14.03
CA PRO A 454 -23.86 -13.45 -13.58
C PRO A 454 -22.72 -13.67 -14.58
N SER A 455 -22.93 -13.41 -15.88
CA SER A 455 -21.92 -13.58 -16.93
C SER A 455 -20.72 -12.65 -16.77
N HIS A 456 -20.93 -11.47 -16.16
CA HIS A 456 -19.88 -10.49 -15.89
C HIS A 456 -18.99 -10.84 -14.69
N GLY A 457 -19.32 -11.90 -13.94
CA GLY A 457 -18.52 -12.40 -12.82
C GLY A 457 -18.19 -11.33 -11.76
N THR A 458 -17.03 -11.49 -11.12
CA THR A 458 -16.51 -10.59 -10.08
C THR A 458 -16.37 -9.13 -10.52
N PRO A 459 -15.82 -8.82 -11.72
CA PRO A 459 -15.75 -7.43 -12.20
C PRO A 459 -17.12 -6.76 -12.33
N GLY A 460 -18.13 -7.47 -12.86
CA GLY A 460 -19.48 -6.93 -12.97
C GLY A 460 -20.11 -6.62 -11.61
N LEU A 461 -19.91 -7.51 -10.63
CA LEU A 461 -20.39 -7.31 -9.27
C LEU A 461 -19.70 -6.09 -8.63
N MET A 462 -18.37 -5.98 -8.74
CA MET A 462 -17.62 -4.81 -8.26
C MET A 462 -18.12 -3.53 -8.92
N ARG A 463 -18.34 -3.54 -10.25
CA ARG A 463 -18.79 -2.40 -11.03
C ARG A 463 -20.15 -1.88 -10.54
N ALA A 464 -21.09 -2.77 -10.25
CA ALA A 464 -22.41 -2.40 -9.72
C ALA A 464 -22.30 -1.67 -8.37
N HIS A 465 -21.51 -2.23 -7.44
CA HIS A 465 -21.29 -1.62 -6.13
C HIS A 465 -20.52 -0.29 -6.20
N TYR A 466 -19.55 -0.19 -7.12
CA TYR A 466 -18.83 1.05 -7.38
C TYR A 466 -19.75 2.18 -7.89
N GLY A 467 -20.80 1.86 -8.64
CA GLY A 467 -21.82 2.84 -9.05
C GLY A 467 -22.52 3.52 -7.85
N TYR A 468 -22.89 2.75 -6.82
CA TYR A 468 -23.42 3.32 -5.58
C TYR A 468 -22.43 4.20 -4.84
N TYR A 469 -21.15 3.83 -4.87
CA TYR A 469 -20.09 4.62 -4.26
C TYR A 469 -19.92 5.99 -4.96
N LEU A 470 -20.01 6.03 -6.29
CA LEU A 470 -19.98 7.29 -7.06
C LEU A 470 -21.18 8.19 -6.75
N ARG A 471 -22.38 7.61 -6.63
CA ARG A 471 -23.58 8.35 -6.21
C ARG A 471 -23.42 8.94 -4.81
N TRP A 472 -22.87 8.17 -3.88
CA TRP A 472 -22.55 8.66 -2.53
C TRP A 472 -21.51 9.79 -2.55
N ARG A 473 -20.44 9.65 -3.35
CA ARG A 473 -19.43 10.71 -3.53
C ARG A 473 -20.05 12.00 -4.05
N ARG A 474 -20.91 11.92 -5.07
CA ARG A 474 -21.64 13.09 -5.59
C ARG A 474 -22.52 13.74 -4.54
N MET A 475 -23.23 12.96 -3.74
CA MET A 475 -24.02 13.46 -2.61
C MET A 475 -23.14 14.21 -1.60
N ARG A 476 -21.94 13.68 -1.31
CA ARG A 476 -21.01 14.23 -0.31
C ARG A 476 -20.16 15.40 -0.79
N LEU A 477 -20.12 15.66 -2.11
CA LEU A 477 -19.33 16.72 -2.71
C LEU A 477 -19.55 18.09 -2.03
N LYS A 478 -20.80 18.41 -1.65
CA LYS A 478 -21.18 19.70 -1.05
C LYS A 478 -21.23 19.71 0.48
N ASN A 479 -21.28 18.55 1.13
CA ASN A 479 -21.55 18.46 2.57
C ASN A 479 -20.65 17.49 3.33
N MET A 480 -19.48 17.11 2.78
CA MET A 480 -18.51 16.24 3.43
C MET A 480 -18.13 16.75 4.84
N ARG A 481 -17.84 18.04 4.99
CA ARG A 481 -17.47 18.66 6.27
C ARG A 481 -18.58 18.62 7.33
N ALA A 482 -19.84 18.50 6.91
CA ALA A 482 -20.98 18.42 7.82
C ALA A 482 -21.11 17.03 8.46
N GLN A 483 -20.50 16.00 7.87
CA GLN A 483 -20.69 14.61 8.29
C GLN A 483 -20.08 14.34 9.67
N PRO A 484 -20.75 13.53 10.52
CA PRO A 484 -20.19 13.12 11.81
C PRO A 484 -18.83 12.44 11.72
N GLY A 485 -18.61 11.62 10.68
CA GLY A 485 -17.32 10.98 10.40
C GLY A 485 -16.21 12.01 10.17
N PHE A 486 -16.46 13.03 9.32
CA PHE A 486 -15.50 14.10 9.08
C PHE A 486 -15.17 14.89 10.35
N LYS A 487 -16.18 15.24 11.16
CA LYS A 487 -15.97 15.93 12.44
C LYS A 487 -15.17 15.10 13.43
N ALA A 488 -15.38 13.79 13.45
CA ALA A 488 -14.59 12.87 14.27
C ALA A 488 -13.15 12.77 13.79
N ALA A 489 -12.92 12.69 12.47
CA ALA A 489 -11.59 12.78 11.88
C ALA A 489 -10.92 14.09 12.28
N GLN A 490 -11.61 15.23 12.19
CA GLN A 490 -11.06 16.52 12.56
C GLN A 490 -10.63 16.59 14.03
N ALA A 491 -11.33 15.88 14.92
CA ALA A 491 -11.03 15.84 16.34
C ALA A 491 -9.91 14.85 16.71
N GLY A 492 -9.87 13.66 16.08
CA GLY A 492 -8.94 12.58 16.42
C GLY A 492 -7.73 12.45 15.49
N TYR A 493 -7.92 12.73 14.20
CA TYR A 493 -6.95 12.59 13.11
C TYR A 493 -7.01 13.81 12.16
N PRO A 494 -6.51 15.00 12.55
CA PRO A 494 -6.66 16.24 11.78
C PRO A 494 -6.08 16.17 10.35
N GLN A 495 -5.01 15.39 10.16
CA GLN A 495 -4.43 15.12 8.84
C GLN A 495 -5.42 14.36 7.95
N ASP A 496 -6.11 13.35 8.49
CA ASP A 496 -7.13 12.59 7.74
C ASP A 496 -8.30 13.47 7.31
N ALA A 497 -8.76 14.39 8.17
CA ALA A 497 -9.80 15.34 7.81
C ALA A 497 -9.34 16.28 6.68
N THR A 498 -8.06 16.70 6.72
CA THR A 498 -7.46 17.52 5.67
C THR A 498 -7.37 16.73 4.35
N ASP A 499 -6.99 15.46 4.42
CA ASP A 499 -6.91 14.56 3.27
C ASP A 499 -8.28 14.30 2.64
N LEU A 500 -9.31 14.03 3.45
CA LEU A 500 -10.69 13.89 2.98
C LEU A 500 -11.20 15.15 2.29
N ASP A 501 -10.93 16.32 2.88
CA ASP A 501 -11.40 17.60 2.35
C ASP A 501 -10.71 17.97 1.03
N SER A 502 -9.37 17.88 1.02
CA SER A 502 -8.58 18.19 -0.18
C SER A 502 -8.83 17.20 -1.31
N ALA A 503 -9.04 15.91 -1.03
CA ALA A 503 -9.43 14.94 -2.05
C ALA A 503 -10.85 15.16 -2.58
N ASN A 504 -11.77 15.68 -1.74
CA ASN A 504 -13.12 16.05 -2.18
C ASN A 504 -13.11 17.30 -3.06
N GLN A 505 -12.22 18.27 -2.79
CA GLN A 505 -11.96 19.40 -3.70
C GLN A 505 -11.37 18.91 -5.02
N GLU A 506 -10.42 17.99 -4.98
CA GLU A 506 -9.80 17.39 -6.16
C GLU A 506 -10.82 16.65 -7.04
N LEU A 507 -11.77 15.93 -6.43
CA LEU A 507 -12.90 15.31 -7.14
C LEU A 507 -13.79 16.34 -7.85
N GLN A 508 -14.03 17.50 -7.23
CA GLN A 508 -14.78 18.57 -7.88
C GLN A 508 -14.05 19.06 -9.13
N ILE A 509 -12.74 19.30 -9.03
CA ILE A 509 -11.90 19.74 -10.15
C ILE A 509 -11.86 18.66 -11.25
N GLU A 510 -11.72 17.38 -10.86
CA GLU A 510 -11.77 16.25 -11.80
C GLU A 510 -13.08 16.23 -12.59
N TRP A 511 -14.21 16.46 -11.93
CA TRP A 511 -15.52 16.49 -12.58
C TRP A 511 -15.65 17.67 -13.54
N GLU A 512 -15.19 18.86 -13.13
CA GLU A 512 -15.18 20.06 -13.99
C GLU A 512 -14.33 19.84 -15.26
N ASP A 513 -13.19 19.17 -15.13
CA ASP A 513 -12.31 18.84 -16.25
C ASP A 513 -12.97 17.85 -17.22
N LEU A 514 -13.63 16.82 -16.70
CA LEU A 514 -14.37 15.85 -17.52
C LEU A 514 -15.54 16.49 -18.27
N LEU A 515 -16.27 17.42 -17.65
CA LEU A 515 -17.31 18.19 -18.33
C LEU A 515 -16.74 19.09 -19.42
N GLN A 516 -15.53 19.62 -19.23
CA GLN A 516 -14.84 20.37 -20.28
C GLN A 516 -14.43 19.45 -21.44
N HIS A 517 -13.91 18.26 -21.16
CA HIS A 517 -13.57 17.27 -22.19
C HIS A 517 -14.81 16.80 -22.97
N GLU A 518 -15.99 16.71 -22.33
CA GLU A 518 -17.27 16.46 -23.01
C GLU A 518 -17.59 17.56 -24.04
N ARG A 519 -17.30 18.83 -23.73
CA ARG A 519 -17.47 19.96 -24.66
C ARG A 519 -16.43 19.94 -25.79
N ASP A 520 -15.21 19.55 -25.47
CA ASP A 520 -14.07 19.59 -26.40
C ASP A 520 -13.96 18.34 -27.30
N GLY A 521 -14.79 17.32 -27.06
CA GLY A 521 -14.79 16.06 -27.83
C GLY A 521 -13.72 15.06 -27.39
N GLY A 522 -13.13 15.25 -26.21
CA GLY A 522 -12.13 14.36 -25.61
C GLY A 522 -11.00 15.12 -24.90
N PRO A 523 -10.17 14.41 -24.12
CA PRO A 523 -9.09 15.04 -23.37
C PRO A 523 -7.92 15.40 -24.28
N SER A 524 -7.20 16.47 -23.95
CA SER A 524 -5.95 16.81 -24.63
C SER A 524 -4.83 17.10 -23.64
N LEU A 525 -3.61 16.71 -24.00
CA LEU A 525 -2.42 17.06 -23.22
C LEU A 525 -2.23 18.60 -23.15
N GLY A 526 -2.58 19.32 -24.21
CA GLY A 526 -2.49 20.78 -24.27
C GLY A 526 -3.38 21.48 -23.23
N TYR A 527 -4.58 20.96 -22.96
CA TYR A 527 -5.47 21.46 -21.91
C TYR A 527 -4.79 21.43 -20.54
N TYR A 528 -4.24 20.27 -20.16
CA TYR A 528 -3.61 20.12 -18.85
C TYR A 528 -2.26 20.85 -18.75
N ILE A 529 -1.45 20.88 -19.82
CA ILE A 529 -0.23 21.71 -19.88
C ILE A 529 -0.57 23.18 -19.59
N GLY A 530 -1.60 23.72 -20.24
CA GLY A 530 -2.04 25.09 -20.01
C GLY A 530 -2.52 25.33 -18.58
N LYS A 531 -3.37 24.44 -18.06
CA LYS A 531 -3.97 24.55 -16.71
C LYS A 531 -2.94 24.49 -15.57
N TYR A 532 -1.93 23.62 -15.69
CA TYR A 532 -0.92 23.43 -14.63
C TYR A 532 0.33 24.30 -14.81
N GLY A 533 0.68 24.66 -16.05
CA GLY A 533 1.84 25.50 -16.35
C GLY A 533 1.81 26.87 -15.67
N GLU A 534 0.63 27.48 -15.53
CA GLU A 534 0.49 28.80 -14.88
C GLU A 534 0.54 28.74 -13.35
N ASN A 535 0.01 27.67 -12.73
CA ASN A 535 -0.05 27.54 -11.27
C ASN A 535 1.28 27.07 -10.64
N TRP A 536 2.05 26.23 -11.34
CA TRP A 536 3.31 25.67 -10.82
C TRP A 536 4.43 26.71 -10.70
N LEU A 537 4.57 27.61 -11.68
CA LEU A 537 5.56 28.70 -11.68
C LEU A 537 5.40 29.65 -10.48
N ARG A 538 4.17 29.79 -9.99
CA ARG A 538 3.83 30.63 -8.83
C ARG A 538 4.13 29.94 -7.49
N GLU A 539 4.08 28.61 -7.44
CA GLU A 539 4.07 27.84 -6.19
C GLU A 539 5.40 27.14 -5.87
N ASN A 540 6.32 26.96 -6.83
CA ASN A 540 7.56 26.19 -6.61
C ASN A 540 8.84 26.80 -7.23
N PRO A 541 9.37 27.93 -6.72
CA PRO A 541 10.57 28.58 -7.28
C PRO A 541 11.89 27.81 -7.09
N LYS A 542 11.93 26.72 -6.30
CA LYS A 542 13.16 25.94 -5.99
C LYS A 542 13.04 24.40 -6.14
N GLY A 543 11.91 23.87 -6.60
CA GLY A 543 11.62 22.43 -6.66
C GLY A 543 12.08 21.70 -7.94
N ALA A 544 13.06 22.26 -8.67
CA ALA A 544 13.27 21.97 -10.09
C ALA A 544 14.17 20.76 -10.43
N ALA A 545 14.59 19.92 -9.48
CA ALA A 545 15.71 18.99 -9.72
C ALA A 545 15.42 17.49 -9.60
N VAL A 546 14.19 17.05 -9.30
CA VAL A 546 13.93 15.63 -9.02
C VAL A 546 12.62 15.17 -9.63
N ALA A 547 12.65 14.72 -10.88
CA ALA A 547 11.53 14.02 -11.52
C ALA A 547 12.07 12.95 -12.48
N SER A 548 11.40 11.79 -12.53
CA SER A 548 11.90 10.56 -13.12
C SER A 548 11.31 10.21 -14.49
N VAL A 549 11.92 9.24 -15.18
CA VAL A 549 11.49 8.74 -16.49
C VAL A 549 10.16 8.00 -16.43
N ALA A 550 9.82 7.38 -15.30
CA ALA A 550 8.50 6.78 -15.06
C ALA A 550 7.38 7.84 -14.99
N LEU A 551 7.73 9.12 -14.81
CA LEU A 551 6.81 10.24 -14.76
C LEU A 551 6.78 11.03 -16.07
N LEU A 552 7.41 10.59 -17.17
CA LEU A 552 7.41 11.34 -18.43
C LEU A 552 6.00 11.76 -18.93
N PRO A 553 4.97 10.91 -18.85
CA PRO A 553 3.59 11.32 -19.15
C PRO A 553 3.01 12.31 -18.14
N PHE A 554 3.41 12.18 -16.87
CA PHE A 554 2.96 12.92 -15.71
C PHE A 554 3.58 14.33 -15.59
N ILE A 555 4.89 14.44 -15.88
CA ILE A 555 5.70 15.68 -15.95
C ILE A 555 5.18 16.60 -17.04
N MET A 556 4.74 16.01 -18.16
CA MET A 556 4.11 16.71 -19.27
C MET A 556 2.74 17.28 -18.88
N ILE A 557 1.90 16.52 -18.17
CA ILE A 557 0.60 16.99 -17.70
C ILE A 557 0.74 18.08 -16.62
N LEU A 558 1.75 18.01 -15.74
CA LEU A 558 1.97 18.96 -14.63
C LEU A 558 2.80 20.22 -15.00
N GLY A 559 3.11 20.45 -16.27
CA GLY A 559 3.76 21.69 -16.72
C GLY A 559 5.23 21.85 -16.28
N SER A 560 5.89 20.79 -15.83
CA SER A 560 7.22 20.84 -15.22
C SER A 560 8.42 20.89 -16.20
N VAL A 561 8.22 21.42 -17.42
CA VAL A 561 9.34 21.73 -18.32
C VAL A 561 9.72 23.21 -18.12
N PRO A 562 10.95 23.55 -17.71
CA PRO A 562 11.36 24.94 -17.53
C PRO A 562 11.25 25.72 -18.84
N MET A 563 10.50 26.83 -18.83
CA MET A 563 10.45 27.83 -19.91
C MET A 563 11.81 28.51 -20.20
N ALA A 564 12.86 28.22 -19.42
CA ALA A 564 14.23 28.71 -19.59
C ALA A 564 15.19 27.69 -20.23
N VAL A 565 14.70 26.51 -20.64
CA VAL A 565 15.42 25.66 -21.60
C VAL A 565 14.88 26.01 -22.98
N PRO A 566 15.73 26.32 -23.98
CA PRO A 566 15.27 26.57 -25.34
C PRO A 566 14.33 25.43 -25.76
N ALA A 567 13.23 25.77 -26.42
CA ALA A 567 12.13 24.90 -26.82
C ALA A 567 12.50 23.76 -27.82
N ALA A 568 13.71 23.21 -27.75
CA ALA A 568 14.24 22.18 -28.63
C ALA A 568 15.32 21.35 -27.93
N ALA A 569 14.94 20.36 -27.09
CA ALA A 569 15.63 19.08 -26.89
C ALA A 569 15.14 18.38 -25.61
N GLY A 570 14.35 17.30 -25.71
CA GLY A 570 14.38 16.26 -24.65
C GLY A 570 13.13 15.45 -24.34
N VAL A 571 11.91 15.90 -24.66
CA VAL A 571 10.73 15.03 -24.48
C VAL A 571 10.56 14.18 -25.74
N SER A 572 10.74 12.87 -25.62
CA SER A 572 10.56 11.97 -26.76
C SER A 572 9.10 12.01 -27.23
N LYS A 573 8.87 12.00 -28.55
CA LYS A 573 7.54 11.88 -29.16
C LYS A 573 6.70 10.74 -28.54
N ARG A 574 7.38 9.66 -28.14
CA ARG A 574 6.80 8.49 -27.47
C ARG A 574 6.21 8.83 -26.10
N ALA A 575 6.88 9.64 -25.29
CA ALA A 575 6.37 10.05 -23.97
C ALA A 575 5.05 10.84 -24.07
N MET A 576 4.96 11.77 -25.03
CA MET A 576 3.73 12.53 -25.27
C MET A 576 2.57 11.64 -25.74
N GLN A 577 2.86 10.68 -26.63
CA GLN A 577 1.87 9.71 -27.09
C GLN A 577 1.33 8.85 -25.94
N VAL A 578 2.19 8.43 -25.00
CA VAL A 578 1.79 7.67 -23.83
C VAL A 578 0.90 8.49 -22.89
N ALA A 579 1.23 9.76 -22.64
CA ALA A 579 0.42 10.66 -21.82
C ALA A 579 -0.99 10.83 -22.40
N GLN A 580 -1.06 11.10 -23.70
CA GLN A 580 -2.32 11.24 -24.40
C GLN A 580 -3.14 9.94 -24.35
N ALA A 581 -2.51 8.77 -24.50
CA ALA A 581 -3.18 7.49 -24.40
C ALA A 581 -3.75 7.22 -23.00
N GLN A 582 -3.05 7.63 -21.93
CA GLN A 582 -3.54 7.51 -20.56
C GLN A 582 -4.74 8.42 -20.28
N LEU A 583 -4.69 9.66 -20.76
CA LEU A 583 -5.84 10.56 -20.71
C LEU A 583 -7.03 9.98 -21.46
N GLN A 584 -6.79 9.38 -22.63
CA GLN A 584 -7.85 8.70 -23.39
C GLN A 584 -8.41 7.48 -22.62
N ASP A 585 -7.58 6.64 -22.01
CA ASP A 585 -8.04 5.49 -21.21
C ASP A 585 -8.89 5.95 -20.01
N LYS A 586 -8.46 7.00 -19.30
CA LYS A 586 -9.25 7.64 -18.24
C LYS A 586 -10.59 8.15 -18.78
N TRP A 587 -10.60 8.76 -19.96
CA TRP A 587 -11.82 9.23 -20.61
C TRP A 587 -12.78 8.09 -21.00
N GLU A 588 -12.26 6.98 -21.51
CA GLU A 588 -13.07 5.77 -21.77
C GLU A 588 -13.66 5.21 -20.48
N GLN A 589 -12.89 5.18 -19.39
CA GLN A 589 -13.38 4.75 -18.08
C GLN A 589 -14.41 5.71 -17.49
N TRP A 590 -14.26 7.02 -17.70
CA TRP A 590 -15.26 8.01 -17.31
C TRP A 590 -16.60 7.72 -17.99
N LYS A 591 -16.59 7.53 -19.32
CA LYS A 591 -17.82 7.22 -20.07
C LYS A 591 -18.54 5.99 -19.52
N GLN A 592 -17.81 4.99 -19.03
CA GLN A 592 -18.39 3.80 -18.43
C GLN A 592 -19.07 4.05 -17.08
N VAL A 593 -18.66 5.06 -16.31
CA VAL A 593 -19.18 5.34 -14.95
C VAL A 593 -20.00 6.64 -14.85
N ARG A 594 -20.05 7.40 -15.95
CA ARG A 594 -20.71 8.70 -16.04
C ARG A 594 -22.17 8.62 -15.61
N ASP A 595 -22.88 7.59 -16.02
CA ASP A 595 -24.33 7.51 -15.80
C ASP A 595 -24.65 7.23 -14.33
N ASP A 596 -23.84 6.43 -13.64
CA ASP A 596 -23.94 6.29 -12.18
C ASP A 596 -23.62 7.59 -11.46
N TRP A 597 -22.57 8.30 -11.90
CA TRP A 597 -22.26 9.61 -11.34
C TRP A 597 -23.42 10.58 -11.57
N ASN A 598 -24.08 10.56 -12.74
CA ASN A 598 -25.17 11.46 -13.11
C ASN A 598 -26.55 11.04 -12.58
N ALA A 599 -26.69 9.85 -12.02
CA ALA A 599 -27.93 9.38 -11.44
C ALA A 599 -28.43 10.32 -10.31
N THR A 600 -29.64 10.85 -10.48
CA THR A 600 -30.29 11.79 -9.54
C THR A 600 -31.15 11.09 -8.49
N GLN A 601 -31.36 9.78 -8.64
CA GLN A 601 -32.14 8.98 -7.70
C GLN A 601 -31.49 9.02 -6.30
N PRO A 602 -32.28 9.13 -5.22
CA PRO A 602 -31.74 9.08 -3.87
C PRO A 602 -31.09 7.73 -3.60
N LEU A 603 -29.96 7.75 -2.89
CA LEU A 603 -29.31 6.54 -2.43
C LEU A 603 -30.06 6.00 -1.21
N ALA A 604 -30.27 4.68 -1.14
CA ALA A 604 -30.90 4.07 0.03
C ALA A 604 -30.07 4.36 1.29
N GLU A 605 -30.74 4.73 2.38
CA GLU A 605 -30.09 5.12 3.64
C GLU A 605 -29.08 4.07 4.16
N PRO A 606 -29.34 2.75 4.11
CA PRO A 606 -28.36 1.75 4.54
C PRO A 606 -27.02 1.84 3.80
N ILE A 607 -27.05 2.21 2.52
CA ILE A 607 -25.86 2.33 1.69
C ILE A 607 -25.02 3.51 2.15
N SER A 608 -25.62 4.71 2.29
CA SER A 608 -24.90 5.87 2.79
C SER A 608 -24.43 5.69 4.23
N THR A 609 -25.22 5.03 5.08
CA THR A 609 -24.87 4.78 6.48
C THR A 609 -23.61 3.95 6.63
N LEU A 610 -23.45 2.88 5.82
CA LEU A 610 -22.23 2.10 5.82
C LEU A 610 -21.04 2.96 5.37
N TYR A 611 -21.20 3.71 4.29
CA TYR A 611 -20.13 4.54 3.72
C TYR A 611 -19.73 5.71 4.63
N ASP A 612 -20.68 6.31 5.34
CA ASP A 612 -20.46 7.46 6.23
C ASP A 612 -19.81 7.08 7.57
N ASN A 613 -20.00 5.85 8.04
CA ASN A 613 -19.56 5.47 9.38
C ASN A 613 -18.42 4.44 9.40
N TYR A 614 -18.28 3.63 8.36
CA TYR A 614 -17.41 2.45 8.39
C TYR A 614 -16.43 2.35 7.23
N MET A 615 -16.75 2.90 6.05
CA MET A 615 -15.89 2.78 4.87
C MET A 615 -14.85 3.89 4.81
N HIS A 616 -13.60 3.50 4.56
CA HIS A 616 -12.49 4.44 4.39
C HIS A 616 -12.39 4.96 2.95
N ASP A 617 -11.66 6.06 2.81
CA ASP A 617 -11.26 6.68 1.57
C ASP A 617 -9.77 6.46 1.32
N SER A 618 -9.46 5.41 0.57
CA SER A 618 -8.07 5.06 0.30
C SER A 618 -7.35 6.08 -0.58
N ARG A 619 -8.06 6.79 -1.48
CA ARG A 619 -7.46 7.83 -2.32
C ARG A 619 -7.12 9.08 -1.53
N ALA A 620 -7.98 9.51 -0.60
CA ALA A 620 -7.68 10.65 0.27
C ALA A 620 -6.36 10.46 1.01
N TRP A 621 -6.16 9.29 1.62
CA TRP A 621 -4.99 8.99 2.44
C TRP A 621 -3.72 8.67 1.63
N PHE A 622 -3.85 8.02 0.48
CA PHE A 622 -2.69 7.51 -0.26
C PHE A 622 -1.92 8.63 -0.99
N LYS A 623 -0.78 9.03 -0.39
CA LYS A 623 0.08 10.12 -0.87
C LYS A 623 1.47 9.59 -1.31
N PRO A 624 1.58 8.85 -2.43
CA PRO A 624 2.85 8.25 -2.87
C PRO A 624 3.94 9.28 -3.23
N MET A 625 3.56 10.52 -3.51
CA MET A 625 4.48 11.65 -3.76
C MET A 625 4.54 12.63 -2.58
N GLY A 626 3.82 12.32 -1.52
CA GLY A 626 3.82 13.06 -0.27
C GLY A 626 4.92 12.61 0.68
N ASP A 627 5.12 13.37 1.75
CA ASP A 627 5.92 12.93 2.87
C ASP A 627 5.06 12.09 3.83
N ASP A 628 5.68 11.17 4.58
CA ASP A 628 5.06 10.63 5.79
C ASP A 628 4.90 11.77 6.82
N ASP A 629 3.90 11.72 7.70
CA ASP A 629 3.57 12.83 8.62
C ASP A 629 4.75 13.29 9.49
N ASP A 630 5.59 12.36 9.96
CA ASP A 630 6.78 12.68 10.75
C ASP A 630 7.85 13.41 9.93
N VAL A 631 8.03 13.04 8.66
CA VAL A 631 8.92 13.71 7.71
C VAL A 631 8.41 15.11 7.41
N TRP A 632 7.11 15.25 7.14
CA TRP A 632 6.45 16.53 6.87
C TRP A 632 6.60 17.49 8.06
N ASN A 633 6.28 17.02 9.26
CA ASN A 633 6.39 17.80 10.50
C ASN A 633 7.84 18.16 10.80
N TYR A 634 8.78 17.23 10.60
CA TYR A 634 10.20 17.47 10.77
C TYR A 634 10.71 18.60 9.86
N LYS A 635 10.36 18.58 8.57
CA LYS A 635 10.76 19.62 7.60
C LYS A 635 10.28 21.01 8.04
N GLN A 636 9.03 21.12 8.49
CA GLN A 636 8.48 22.38 9.01
C GLN A 636 9.23 22.86 10.26
N ILE A 637 9.46 21.98 11.23
CA ILE A 637 10.20 22.30 12.45
C ILE A 637 11.63 22.77 12.12
N GLN A 638 12.32 22.12 11.18
CA GLN A 638 13.65 22.57 10.76
C GLN A 638 13.61 23.95 10.10
N ALA A 639 12.57 24.26 9.31
CA ALA A 639 12.39 25.59 8.74
C ALA A 639 12.20 26.65 9.83
N LEU A 640 11.39 26.36 10.86
CA LEU A 640 11.20 27.25 12.02
C LEU A 640 12.51 27.44 12.81
N LYS A 641 13.26 26.36 13.05
CA LYS A 641 14.58 26.44 13.70
C LYS A 641 15.59 27.25 12.89
N ALA A 642 15.58 27.11 11.57
CA ALA A 642 16.45 27.89 10.69
C ALA A 642 16.11 29.40 10.72
N LYS A 643 14.81 29.76 10.73
CA LYS A 643 14.36 31.15 10.94
C LYS A 643 14.86 31.69 12.29
N GLN A 644 14.66 30.93 13.38
CA GLN A 644 15.09 31.33 14.73
C GLN A 644 16.61 31.49 14.81
N ALA A 645 17.39 30.59 14.22
CA ALA A 645 18.85 30.66 14.21
C ALA A 645 19.38 31.83 13.35
N GLY A 646 18.70 32.16 12.25
CA GLY A 646 18.95 33.39 11.48
C GLY A 646 18.79 34.63 12.35
N TYR A 647 17.63 34.73 13.02
CA TYR A 647 17.34 35.80 13.96
C TYR A 647 18.36 35.92 15.10
N THR A 648 18.71 34.81 15.77
CA THR A 648 19.70 34.84 16.86
C THR A 648 21.06 35.35 16.40
N ARG A 649 21.48 35.01 15.16
CA ARG A 649 22.74 35.52 14.58
C ARG A 649 22.65 37.01 14.26
N GLU A 650 21.55 37.46 13.66
CA GLU A 650 21.32 38.88 13.35
C GLU A 650 21.23 39.74 14.61
N HIS A 651 20.49 39.27 15.62
CA HIS A 651 20.35 39.94 16.91
C HIS A 651 21.68 39.99 17.67
N ALA A 652 22.45 38.90 17.71
CA ALA A 652 23.78 38.88 18.32
C ALA A 652 24.76 39.83 17.60
N ALA A 653 24.72 39.88 16.27
CA ALA A 653 25.52 40.81 15.47
C ALA A 653 25.11 42.28 15.74
N TRP A 654 23.81 42.56 15.77
CA TRP A 654 23.27 43.87 16.14
C TRP A 654 23.68 44.28 17.55
N LYS A 655 23.54 43.38 18.53
CA LYS A 655 23.92 43.63 19.93
C LYS A 655 25.42 43.92 20.06
N THR A 656 26.26 43.15 19.36
CA THR A 656 27.72 43.40 19.31
C THR A 656 28.02 44.78 18.72
N GLN A 657 27.29 45.21 17.68
CA GLN A 657 27.45 46.56 17.10
C GLN A 657 27.03 47.67 18.08
N VAL A 658 25.91 47.50 18.78
CA VAL A 658 25.43 48.44 19.80
C VAL A 658 26.43 48.53 20.95
N ASP A 659 26.89 47.39 21.47
CA ASP A 659 27.79 47.32 22.63
C ASP A 659 29.22 47.82 22.30
N SER A 660 29.66 47.73 21.03
CA SER A 660 30.99 48.17 20.59
C SER A 660 31.05 49.62 20.10
N GLY A 661 29.90 50.32 19.98
CA GLY A 661 29.83 51.70 19.51
C GLY A 661 30.27 51.91 18.05
N LEU A 662 30.35 50.84 17.25
CA LEU A 662 30.75 50.89 15.85
C LEU A 662 29.57 51.33 14.96
N PRO A 663 29.75 52.29 14.01
CA PRO A 663 28.70 52.66 13.09
C PRO A 663 28.32 51.52 12.13
N GLY A 664 27.02 51.41 11.82
CA GLY A 664 26.46 50.33 10.98
C GLY A 664 27.03 50.26 9.55
N ALA A 665 27.03 49.06 8.97
CA ALA A 665 27.59 48.80 7.64
C ALA A 665 26.58 49.00 6.49
N TRP A 666 26.64 50.15 5.80
CA TRP A 666 26.21 50.38 4.40
C TRP A 666 26.91 51.65 3.83
N PRO A 667 26.97 51.86 2.50
CA PRO A 667 28.20 52.28 1.82
C PRO A 667 28.62 53.72 2.18
N ARG A 668 29.91 53.94 2.43
CA ARG A 668 30.47 55.29 2.65
C ARG A 668 30.13 56.20 1.46
N LEU A 669 29.16 57.10 1.61
CA LEU A 669 28.95 58.21 0.68
C LEU A 669 30.12 59.18 0.88
N ARG A 670 31.15 59.06 0.03
CA ARG A 670 32.21 60.06 -0.08
C ARG A 670 31.62 61.28 -0.78
N THR A 671 31.32 62.33 -0.05
CA THR A 671 31.17 63.66 -0.64
C THR A 671 32.55 64.23 -0.94
N MET A 672 32.94 64.30 -2.22
CA MET A 672 34.10 65.06 -2.64
C MET A 672 33.75 66.56 -2.65
N ASN A 673 34.46 67.36 -1.87
CA ASN A 673 34.53 68.81 -2.07
C ASN A 673 35.73 69.11 -2.99
N PRO A 674 35.57 69.74 -4.17
CA PRO A 674 36.65 69.91 -5.14
C PRO A 674 37.82 70.78 -4.68
N ASN A 675 37.68 71.56 -3.60
CA ASN A 675 38.63 72.64 -3.28
C ASN A 675 39.44 72.47 -1.99
N THR A 676 39.34 71.36 -1.25
CA THR A 676 40.24 71.10 -0.10
C THR A 676 40.51 69.60 0.11
N LEU A 677 41.78 69.21 0.10
CA LEU A 677 42.27 67.85 0.42
C LEU A 677 42.24 67.60 1.94
N ALA A 678 41.08 67.64 2.59
CA ALA A 678 40.93 67.30 4.02
C ALA A 678 39.79 66.31 4.27
N LEU A 679 40.07 65.26 5.06
CA LEU A 679 39.11 64.29 5.56
C LEU A 679 38.29 64.94 6.70
N GLY A 680 36.97 65.13 6.51
CA GLY A 680 36.06 65.49 7.61
C GLY A 680 35.78 64.30 8.55
N PRO A 681 35.39 64.54 9.82
CA PRO A 681 35.12 63.47 10.79
C PRO A 681 33.93 62.62 10.34
N SER A 682 34.10 61.30 10.40
CA SER A 682 33.02 60.33 10.18
C SER A 682 32.03 60.43 11.33
N VAL A 683 30.86 61.03 11.09
CA VAL A 683 29.72 60.99 12.01
C VAL A 683 29.15 59.57 11.98
N GLY A 684 29.31 58.82 13.07
CA GLY A 684 28.70 57.51 13.18
C GLY A 684 27.18 57.62 13.24
N MET A 685 26.48 56.99 12.30
CA MET A 685 25.02 56.82 12.41
C MET A 685 24.73 55.84 13.57
N PRO A 686 23.66 56.07 14.35
CA PRO A 686 23.23 55.11 15.37
C PRO A 686 22.94 53.74 14.73
N PRO A 687 23.10 52.63 15.49
CA PRO A 687 22.76 51.30 15.00
C PRO A 687 21.30 51.26 14.52
N GLY A 688 21.02 50.47 13.48
CA GLY A 688 19.66 50.29 12.96
C GLY A 688 18.69 49.73 14.02
N PRO A 689 17.38 49.68 13.74
CA PRO A 689 16.40 49.18 14.70
C PRO A 689 16.69 47.73 15.13
N GLU A 690 16.38 47.40 16.39
CA GLU A 690 16.56 46.06 16.93
C GLU A 690 15.80 45.03 16.07
N PRO A 691 16.48 43.96 15.59
CA PRO A 691 15.81 42.89 14.86
C PRO A 691 14.68 42.31 15.71
N GLN A 692 13.51 42.11 15.09
CA GLN A 692 12.37 41.43 15.71
C GLN A 692 12.37 39.96 15.33
N SER A 693 11.84 39.11 16.21
CA SER A 693 11.72 37.67 15.92
C SER A 693 10.85 37.47 14.66
N PRO A 694 11.31 36.66 13.69
CA PRO A 694 10.55 36.34 12.48
C PRO A 694 9.47 35.28 12.74
N LEU A 695 9.38 34.74 13.97
CA LEU A 695 8.38 33.74 14.35
C LEU A 695 7.17 34.38 15.01
N THR A 696 5.99 33.92 14.62
CA THR A 696 4.74 34.19 15.33
C THR A 696 4.76 33.57 16.74
N ALA A 697 3.84 34.01 17.61
CA ALA A 697 3.66 33.43 18.95
C ALA A 697 3.36 31.92 18.87
N GLN A 698 2.56 31.51 17.88
CA GLN A 698 2.22 30.10 17.64
C GLN A 698 3.44 29.29 17.18
N GLU A 699 4.20 29.77 16.20
CA GLU A 699 5.43 29.07 15.74
C GLU A 699 6.46 28.94 16.88
N SER A 700 6.57 29.97 17.73
CA SER A 700 7.44 29.94 18.90
C SER A 700 6.98 28.92 19.94
N ASP A 701 5.68 28.78 20.17
CA ASP A 701 5.10 27.76 21.06
C ASP A 701 5.34 26.34 20.54
N VAL A 702 5.14 26.10 19.23
CA VAL A 702 5.43 24.80 18.60
C VAL A 702 6.89 24.40 18.81
N LEU A 703 7.85 25.31 18.57
CA LEU A 703 9.26 25.02 18.79
C LEU A 703 9.56 24.68 20.25
N LYS A 704 8.98 25.41 21.21
CA LYS A 704 9.15 25.13 22.64
C LYS A 704 8.63 23.75 23.02
N ARG A 705 7.41 23.40 22.57
CA ARG A 705 6.81 22.08 22.83
C ARG A 705 7.65 20.95 22.22
N TYR A 706 8.10 21.13 20.99
CA TYR A 706 8.99 20.18 20.32
C TYR A 706 10.31 19.98 21.05
N ASP A 707 11.01 21.06 21.40
CA ASP A 707 12.31 20.97 22.07
C ASP A 707 12.18 20.30 23.45
N ALA A 708 11.13 20.65 24.21
CA ALA A 708 10.85 20.01 25.50
C ALA A 708 10.54 18.51 25.35
N ALA A 709 9.70 18.13 24.38
CA ALA A 709 9.34 16.73 24.14
C ALA A 709 10.54 15.91 23.67
N MET A 710 11.38 16.45 22.78
CA MET A 710 12.60 15.79 22.33
C MET A 710 13.61 15.60 23.46
N GLN A 711 13.79 16.60 24.32
CA GLN A 711 14.67 16.47 25.50
C GLN A 711 14.15 15.40 26.47
N ALA A 712 12.84 15.39 26.75
CA ALA A 712 12.23 14.38 27.60
C ALA A 712 12.38 12.96 27.01
N ALA A 713 12.16 12.80 25.70
CA ALA A 713 12.34 11.53 25.00
C ALA A 713 13.80 11.06 25.06
N GLN A 714 14.76 11.96 24.82
CA GLN A 714 16.20 11.65 24.91
C GLN A 714 16.59 11.20 26.32
N LYS A 715 16.11 11.89 27.35
CA LYS A 715 16.34 11.52 28.75
C LYS A 715 15.77 10.14 29.06
N ALA A 716 14.51 9.89 28.69
CA ALA A 716 13.86 8.59 28.92
C ALA A 716 14.58 7.43 28.21
N ARG A 717 15.12 7.66 27.00
CA ARG A 717 15.94 6.67 26.28
C ARG A 717 17.28 6.44 26.96
N ALA A 718 17.93 7.49 27.47
CA ALA A 718 19.18 7.36 28.21
C ALA A 718 19.01 6.56 29.53
N GLU A 719 17.82 6.61 30.12
CA GLU A 719 17.43 5.83 31.30
C GLU A 719 16.96 4.40 30.96
N ASN A 720 17.06 3.95 29.70
CA ASN A 720 16.57 2.66 29.21
C ASN A 720 15.10 2.37 29.54
N SER A 721 14.25 3.41 29.63
CA SER A 721 12.82 3.24 29.81
C SER A 721 12.21 2.56 28.59
N TYR A 722 11.56 1.40 28.79
CA TYR A 722 10.86 0.67 27.73
C TYR A 722 9.72 1.51 27.08
N ALA A 723 9.18 2.49 27.80
CA ALA A 723 8.12 3.38 27.33
C ALA A 723 8.64 4.66 26.63
N ALA A 724 9.95 4.78 26.40
CA ALA A 724 10.50 6.00 25.81
C ALA A 724 10.05 6.16 24.34
N PRO A 725 9.43 7.30 23.96
CA PRO A 725 8.93 7.49 22.60
C PRO A 725 10.09 7.59 21.60
N SER A 726 9.87 7.15 20.34
CA SER A 726 10.79 7.38 19.22
C SER A 726 10.75 8.85 18.74
N ASP A 727 11.67 9.25 17.85
CA ASP A 727 11.65 10.63 17.33
C ASP A 727 10.41 10.85 16.46
N SER A 728 10.05 9.83 15.67
CA SER A 728 8.80 9.76 14.91
C SER A 728 7.56 9.88 15.80
N ALA A 729 7.54 9.21 16.96
CA ALA A 729 6.43 9.32 17.92
C ALA A 729 6.29 10.74 18.47
N VAL A 730 7.40 11.44 18.74
CA VAL A 730 7.37 12.86 19.15
C VAL A 730 6.87 13.75 18.01
N LEU A 731 7.31 13.49 16.77
CA LEU A 731 6.95 14.24 15.57
C LEU A 731 5.54 13.94 15.04
N THR A 732 4.84 12.99 15.64
CA THR A 732 3.44 12.65 15.30
C THR A 732 2.49 12.84 16.47
N ASP A 733 3.00 13.20 17.66
CA ASP A 733 2.16 13.55 18.81
C ASP A 733 1.46 14.90 18.56
N PRO A 734 0.11 14.94 18.50
CA PRO A 734 -0.64 16.17 18.32
C PRO A 734 -0.35 17.21 19.41
N LYS A 735 0.03 16.78 20.63
CA LYS A 735 0.42 17.71 21.71
C LYS A 735 1.69 18.46 21.37
N VAL A 736 2.53 17.94 20.49
CA VAL A 736 3.78 18.55 20.04
C VAL A 736 3.56 19.31 18.73
N THR A 737 2.83 18.73 17.79
CA THR A 737 2.75 19.23 16.40
C THR A 737 1.52 20.08 16.10
N SER A 738 0.57 20.19 17.04
CA SER A 738 -0.58 21.08 16.89
C SER A 738 -0.13 22.50 16.54
N GLY A 739 -0.67 23.05 15.45
CA GLY A 739 -0.29 24.35 14.90
C GLY A 739 0.66 24.29 13.70
N LEU A 740 1.21 23.13 13.35
CA LEU A 740 1.89 22.90 12.06
C LEU A 740 0.88 22.77 10.91
N GLN A 741 1.30 23.15 9.70
CA GLN A 741 0.48 23.00 8.51
C GLN A 741 0.30 21.52 8.19
N GLN A 742 -0.94 21.13 7.87
CA GLN A 742 -1.26 19.78 7.42
C GLN A 742 -0.93 19.64 5.93
N GLN A 743 -0.60 18.44 5.49
CA GLN A 743 -0.30 18.16 4.10
C GLN A 743 -1.60 18.05 3.29
N THR A 744 -1.68 18.75 2.15
CA THR A 744 -2.89 18.79 1.30
C THR A 744 -2.69 18.14 -0.08
N GLY A 745 -1.52 17.55 -0.34
CA GLY A 745 -1.16 17.01 -1.66
C GLY A 745 -0.25 15.78 -1.58
N GLY A 746 0.27 15.36 -2.74
CA GLY A 746 1.10 14.16 -2.88
C GLY A 746 0.33 12.90 -3.30
N ARG A 747 -0.98 13.01 -3.54
CA ARG A 747 -1.84 11.96 -4.12
C ARG A 747 -1.50 11.70 -5.58
N GLU A 748 -1.89 10.53 -6.06
CA GLU A 748 -1.87 10.20 -7.49
C GLU A 748 -2.62 11.26 -8.31
N PRO A 749 -2.17 11.61 -9.53
CA PRO A 749 -2.82 12.61 -10.36
C PRO A 749 -4.27 12.23 -10.69
N TYR A 750 -5.25 13.08 -10.33
CA TYR A 750 -6.66 12.78 -10.61
C TYR A 750 -6.97 12.68 -12.11
N CYS A 751 -6.25 13.42 -12.94
CA CYS A 751 -6.47 13.47 -14.39
C CYS A 751 -6.16 12.13 -15.08
N ILE A 752 -5.50 11.19 -14.39
CA ILE A 752 -5.31 9.82 -14.84
C ILE A 752 -6.01 8.83 -13.89
N TRP A 753 -5.87 9.00 -12.57
CA TRP A 753 -6.30 8.00 -11.56
C TRP A 753 -7.25 8.56 -10.49
N GLY A 754 -8.05 9.57 -10.84
CA GLY A 754 -9.09 10.14 -9.96
C GLY A 754 -10.25 9.21 -9.66
N TYR A 755 -11.28 9.67 -8.94
CA TYR A 755 -12.41 8.83 -8.53
C TYR A 755 -13.34 8.47 -9.68
N LEU A 756 -13.43 9.32 -10.72
CA LEU A 756 -14.40 9.20 -11.82
C LEU A 756 -13.91 8.23 -12.90
N ARG A 757 -13.65 7.00 -12.46
CA ARG A 757 -13.27 5.81 -13.22
C ARG A 757 -13.57 4.61 -12.33
N TRP A 758 -13.47 3.39 -12.85
CA TRP A 758 -13.51 2.19 -12.00
C TRP A 758 -12.17 1.44 -12.06
N ARG A 759 -11.97 0.53 -11.09
CA ARG A 759 -10.68 -0.11 -10.82
C ARG A 759 -10.18 -0.93 -12.02
N THR A 760 -8.89 -0.88 -12.28
CA THR A 760 -8.25 -1.75 -13.28
C THR A 760 -8.19 -3.17 -12.74
N VAL A 761 -8.63 -4.15 -13.54
CA VAL A 761 -8.71 -5.56 -13.15
C VAL A 761 -7.90 -6.43 -14.11
N TYR A 762 -7.23 -7.43 -13.55
CA TYR A 762 -6.48 -8.47 -14.24
C TYR A 762 -7.05 -9.83 -13.88
N VAL A 763 -7.06 -10.77 -14.83
CA VAL A 763 -7.38 -12.17 -14.60
C VAL A 763 -6.21 -12.99 -15.13
N ASP A 764 -5.56 -13.76 -14.27
CA ASP A 764 -4.32 -14.50 -14.57
C ASP A 764 -3.25 -13.63 -15.29
N GLY A 765 -3.05 -12.42 -14.77
CA GLY A 765 -2.07 -11.47 -15.31
C GLY A 765 -2.44 -10.81 -16.64
N LYS A 766 -3.65 -11.05 -17.17
CA LYS A 766 -4.15 -10.38 -18.38
C LYS A 766 -5.16 -9.30 -18.01
N ARG A 767 -5.00 -8.10 -18.57
CA ARG A 767 -5.96 -7.00 -18.33
C ARG A 767 -7.33 -7.45 -18.79
N TRP A 768 -8.29 -7.37 -17.89
CA TRP A 768 -9.68 -7.63 -18.21
C TRP A 768 -10.24 -6.39 -18.92
N GLU A 769 -10.49 -6.53 -20.23
CA GLU A 769 -11.18 -5.53 -21.03
C GLU A 769 -12.66 -5.92 -21.11
N PRO A 770 -13.60 -5.14 -20.55
CA PRO A 770 -15.01 -5.50 -20.52
C PRO A 770 -15.66 -5.45 -21.92
N PRO A 771 -16.62 -6.33 -22.25
CA PRO A 771 -17.77 -5.88 -23.03
C PRO A 771 -18.53 -4.83 -22.20
N HIS A 772 -19.06 -3.76 -22.83
CA HIS A 772 -19.79 -2.68 -22.13
C HIS A 772 -20.80 -3.24 -21.12
N VAL A 773 -20.62 -2.93 -19.83
CA VAL A 773 -21.52 -3.35 -18.75
C VAL A 773 -22.58 -2.27 -18.58
N GLU A 774 -23.79 -2.53 -19.05
CA GLU A 774 -24.94 -1.62 -18.88
C GLU A 774 -25.17 -1.32 -17.39
N THR A 775 -25.38 -0.05 -17.07
CA THR A 775 -25.70 0.42 -15.73
C THR A 775 -27.14 0.08 -15.34
N PRO A 776 -27.47 0.01 -14.03
CA PRO A 776 -28.86 -0.11 -13.58
C PRO A 776 -29.78 1.00 -14.12
N GLN A 777 -29.20 2.18 -14.40
CA GLN A 777 -29.91 3.31 -15.00
C GLN A 777 -30.15 3.09 -16.50
N GLU A 778 -29.14 2.70 -17.28
CA GLU A 778 -29.28 2.37 -18.71
C GLU A 778 -30.29 1.22 -18.92
N GLN A 779 -30.32 0.25 -18.02
CA GLN A 779 -31.29 -0.84 -18.04
C GLN A 779 -32.69 -0.38 -17.64
N TRP A 780 -32.83 0.44 -16.59
CA TRP A 780 -34.13 1.02 -16.23
C TRP A 780 -34.69 1.91 -17.35
N GLU A 781 -33.86 2.70 -18.00
CA GLU A 781 -34.24 3.49 -19.19
C GLU A 781 -34.55 2.59 -20.38
N GLY A 782 -33.81 1.50 -20.56
CA GLY A 782 -34.08 0.46 -21.55
C GLY A 782 -35.45 -0.19 -21.31
N ASP A 783 -35.75 -0.57 -20.07
CA ASP A 783 -37.01 -1.18 -19.65
C ASP A 783 -38.18 -0.20 -19.75
N LEU A 784 -37.98 1.08 -19.42
CA LEU A 784 -38.96 2.13 -19.67
C LEU A 784 -39.26 2.26 -21.16
N LYS A 785 -38.23 2.34 -22.01
CA LYS A 785 -38.41 2.39 -23.47
C LYS A 785 -39.06 1.12 -24.01
N LEU A 786 -38.75 -0.05 -23.45
CA LEU A 786 -39.35 -1.33 -23.83
C LEU A 786 -40.84 -1.39 -23.43
N ASN A 787 -41.17 -0.88 -22.25
CA ASN A 787 -42.53 -0.80 -21.73
C ASN A 787 -43.37 0.24 -22.48
N GLU A 788 -42.80 1.39 -22.83
CA GLU A 788 -43.42 2.38 -23.71
C GLU A 788 -43.65 1.81 -25.12
N PHE A 789 -42.68 1.07 -25.67
CA PHE A 789 -42.81 0.41 -26.97
C PHE A 789 -43.86 -0.71 -26.96
N ARG A 790 -43.98 -1.46 -25.85
CA ARG A 790 -45.04 -2.45 -25.63
C ARG A 790 -46.40 -1.77 -25.46
N ALA A 791 -46.50 -0.69 -24.71
CA ALA A 791 -47.72 0.09 -24.55
C ALA A 791 -48.20 0.68 -25.90
N ALA A 792 -47.28 1.19 -26.73
CA ALA A 792 -47.58 1.69 -28.07
C ALA A 792 -48.05 0.60 -29.05
N LYS A 793 -47.64 -0.66 -28.88
CA LYS A 793 -48.15 -1.80 -29.66
C LYS A 793 -49.52 -2.31 -29.22
N PHE A 794 -49.93 -2.06 -27.97
CA PHE A 794 -51.26 -2.41 -27.46
C PHE A 794 -52.31 -1.32 -27.66
N THR A 795 -51.93 -0.15 -28.19
CA THR A 795 -52.84 0.86 -28.70
C THR A 795 -52.92 0.79 -30.23
N TRP A 796 -53.71 -0.15 -30.75
CA TRP A 796 -54.33 -0.01 -32.06
C TRP A 796 -55.80 0.38 -31.87
N PRO A 797 -56.34 1.41 -32.56
CA PRO A 797 -57.76 1.71 -32.54
C PRO A 797 -58.54 0.61 -33.31
N GLY A 798 -59.77 0.36 -32.86
CA GLY A 798 -60.71 -0.58 -33.49
C GLY A 798 -61.19 -0.18 -34.88
#